data_AF-A0A7J0AGU6-F1
#
_entry.id   AF-A0A7J0AGU6-F1
#
_cell.length_a   1.000
_cell.length_b   1.000
_cell.length_c   1.000
_cell.angle_alpha   90.00
_cell.angle_beta   90.00
_cell.angle_gamma   90.00
#
_symmetry.space_group_name_H-M   'P 1'
#
loop_
_entity.id
_entity.type
_entity.pdbx_description
1 polymer ?
#
loop_
_entity_poly.entity_id
_entity_poly.type
_entity_poly.pdbx_seq_one_letter_code
_entity_poly.pdbx_strand_id
1 'polypeptide(L)'
;MILYDPERVQACKAAYGGIIARLCFLCLLLGIAFGAQARKFTHPGILHTPRHIERMRGQIEKKEYPAYGSFALLKNHHCSQADYKPFGPFEVIARDGEFRHTKSKMEQDFSAAYQNALLWALTGTEAHAAKSLEILLSYARTLKSIPDTNDAPLLAGLEGWKIAYATEMLRHTYDGMTDSHFDEINAMLRNVFLPVMDTFYSRKAYTNGNWGPIVTKAYMALAILWDNSKMYDKAVKFYLHAKDNGTISNYISGETGQIQESGRDQSHCMLGIGAMATVCEMAWQQGDDLYGALDNRLMKGFEYVAKYNLGEDVPFKQWKDITGKYCEWPAVSEWGRGRYMPVFEIAYNHYVRRKGMAMPYTERVLSVIRPEGYDRDQPAFGSLLFNEGKAEPARIHAYSPFEVPASGLAGAYPFHVRSDAESSRYGVKVCGTDVVAIEYDNTGFGNQGHNMDIARFASNTLTPQVEIRLKDGIDINSITIHPVLFYPQEAIEVSADKKTVRFTMDDRLPYAIVAVNGGDPQDAITNGPQLVLINDPLEKSERKPSPDAPNVLDFKAFAQDYLAAHPNADRVGEICRPAGTVTDTSLNNGKMYTWNYDEGHFVPYTDKIVAFPDKRARNANDLSDALQAALEKIRTTPELNTLYIGPGVYLWSGLRIIDWNGDAARGGKPLYVYTDENALMVNRLKECREANEPAILIKNSSFVTVSGRGMHDGQGCLTFATDRKDARNTPHQGGVVVMGSRNITFNDTYMRDSQQWNWETHSAKDIVYNNIKGLTPYNHGWIDGLNFSSGRNITVNNSLTLGNDDTFATGHYNPSDEFPRRTYTENSSIDLDNTDANPAEIRHTFAAAGIYNADRLRWSEDDSENIRVNNAMGWTRTAHCIRAGSNLGYGYRSPEDDGTSLKSYHFYNFHSVAGSKAGGDIRFQNGRCPEWPSFKDISIQNCSFWTPASRWLLMATDGGNKHSIGNVTLRNIHFVKPIANPAPEITGISSLTIEGLHIGGKKITSRGECGIPAEMNRVDRFSGDIK
;
A
#
# COMPACT_ATOMS: atom_id res chain seq x y z
N MET A 1 -39.32 -75.96 -57.92
CA MET A 1 -40.46 -75.38 -57.18
C MET A 1 -39.84 -74.36 -56.24
N ILE A 2 -39.99 -73.04 -56.36
CA ILE A 2 -41.16 -72.19 -56.66
C ILE A 2 -40.76 -71.10 -57.68
N LEU A 3 -41.74 -70.62 -58.43
CA LEU A 3 -41.67 -69.84 -59.67
C LEU A 3 -40.92 -68.49 -59.59
N TYR A 4 -40.15 -68.19 -60.63
CA TYR A 4 -39.47 -66.91 -60.89
C TYR A 4 -40.34 -66.06 -61.81
N ASP A 5 -40.77 -64.88 -61.36
CA ASP A 5 -41.54 -63.90 -62.14
C ASP A 5 -40.61 -62.75 -62.61
N PRO A 6 -40.24 -62.69 -63.90
CA PRO A 6 -39.27 -61.72 -64.42
C PRO A 6 -39.79 -60.28 -64.50
N GLU A 7 -41.11 -60.05 -64.52
CA GLU A 7 -41.67 -58.71 -64.74
C GLU A 7 -41.56 -57.79 -63.51
N ARG A 8 -41.57 -58.36 -62.29
CA ARG A 8 -41.40 -57.60 -61.04
C ARG A 8 -39.98 -57.09 -60.82
N VAL A 9 -38.96 -57.71 -61.40
CA VAL A 9 -37.55 -57.32 -61.20
C VAL A 9 -37.19 -56.08 -62.05
N GLN A 10 -37.87 -55.87 -63.19
CA GLN A 10 -37.57 -54.76 -64.09
C GLN A 10 -38.28 -53.45 -63.65
N ALA A 11 -39.45 -53.54 -63.04
CA ALA A 11 -40.13 -52.38 -62.43
C ALA A 11 -39.40 -51.84 -61.19
N CYS A 12 -38.79 -52.71 -60.37
CA CYS A 12 -37.99 -52.28 -59.21
C CYS A 12 -36.70 -51.56 -59.61
N LYS A 13 -36.02 -51.95 -60.70
CA LYS A 13 -34.77 -51.27 -61.11
C LYS A 13 -34.99 -49.85 -61.64
N ALA A 14 -36.13 -49.57 -62.27
CA ALA A 14 -36.46 -48.22 -62.73
C ALA A 14 -36.87 -47.28 -61.57
N ALA A 15 -37.58 -47.78 -60.56
CA ALA A 15 -38.00 -47.01 -59.39
C ALA A 15 -36.83 -46.68 -58.43
N TYR A 16 -35.90 -47.63 -58.20
CA TYR A 16 -34.76 -47.41 -57.33
C TYR A 16 -33.68 -46.49 -57.95
N GLY A 17 -33.49 -46.52 -59.26
CA GLY A 17 -32.57 -45.61 -59.96
C GLY A 17 -32.99 -44.14 -59.86
N GLY A 18 -34.29 -43.85 -59.98
CA GLY A 18 -34.82 -42.49 -59.85
C GLY A 18 -34.80 -41.94 -58.41
N ILE A 19 -34.97 -42.80 -57.41
CA ILE A 19 -34.92 -42.42 -55.99
C ILE A 19 -33.48 -42.17 -55.54
N ILE A 20 -32.52 -43.01 -55.94
CA ILE A 20 -31.11 -42.83 -55.61
C ILE A 20 -30.54 -41.59 -56.33
N ALA A 21 -30.89 -41.35 -57.59
CA ALA A 21 -30.48 -40.13 -58.29
C ALA A 21 -31.06 -38.87 -57.65
N ARG A 22 -32.33 -38.88 -57.18
CA ARG A 22 -32.94 -37.74 -56.45
C ARG A 22 -32.36 -37.56 -55.05
N LEU A 23 -32.02 -38.62 -54.32
CA LEU A 23 -31.33 -38.54 -53.02
C LEU A 23 -29.90 -38.04 -53.17
N CYS A 24 -29.16 -38.50 -54.18
CA CYS A 24 -27.82 -37.98 -54.47
C CYS A 24 -27.87 -36.51 -54.91
N PHE A 25 -28.89 -36.09 -55.68
CA PHE A 25 -29.06 -34.68 -56.07
C PHE A 25 -29.52 -33.79 -54.90
N LEU A 26 -30.34 -34.31 -53.98
CA LEU A 26 -30.74 -33.62 -52.74
C LEU A 26 -29.58 -33.54 -51.73
N CYS A 27 -28.75 -34.57 -51.62
CA CYS A 27 -27.52 -34.56 -50.82
C CYS A 27 -26.42 -33.70 -51.47
N LEU A 28 -26.36 -33.58 -52.79
CA LEU A 28 -25.50 -32.60 -53.46
C LEU A 28 -26.02 -31.17 -53.24
N LEU A 29 -27.34 -30.93 -53.28
CA LEU A 29 -27.93 -29.62 -53.00
C LEU A 29 -27.81 -29.23 -51.51
N LEU A 30 -27.92 -30.19 -50.59
CA LEU A 30 -27.63 -29.99 -49.16
C LEU A 30 -26.11 -29.83 -48.91
N GLY A 31 -25.26 -30.56 -49.63
CA GLY A 31 -23.81 -30.44 -49.56
C GLY A 31 -23.27 -29.13 -50.17
N ILE A 32 -23.98 -28.54 -51.13
CA ILE A 32 -23.67 -27.23 -51.72
C ILE A 32 -24.31 -26.08 -50.92
N ALA A 33 -25.38 -26.34 -50.16
CA ALA A 33 -26.00 -25.36 -49.24
C ALA A 33 -25.26 -25.21 -47.90
N PHE A 34 -24.36 -26.13 -47.54
CA PHE A 34 -23.33 -25.92 -46.50
C PHE A 34 -22.08 -25.22 -47.06
N GLY A 35 -22.27 -24.27 -47.97
CA GLY A 35 -21.23 -23.31 -48.32
C GLY A 35 -20.86 -22.50 -47.08
N ALA A 36 -19.68 -22.78 -46.52
CA ALA A 36 -18.95 -22.01 -45.51
C ALA A 36 -19.78 -20.93 -44.78
N GLN A 37 -20.55 -21.33 -43.77
CA GLN A 37 -21.06 -20.33 -42.83
C GLN A 37 -19.85 -19.73 -42.13
N ALA A 38 -19.61 -18.43 -42.34
CA ALA A 38 -18.51 -17.72 -41.71
C ALA A 38 -18.60 -17.94 -40.19
N ARG A 39 -17.47 -18.27 -39.54
CA ARG A 39 -17.40 -18.40 -38.08
C ARG A 39 -17.94 -17.12 -37.45
N LYS A 40 -18.96 -17.27 -36.60
CA LYS A 40 -19.54 -16.16 -35.83
C LYS A 40 -18.81 -16.05 -34.50
N PHE A 41 -18.15 -14.93 -34.24
CA PHE A 41 -17.53 -14.67 -32.94
C PHE A 41 -18.57 -14.14 -31.94
N THR A 42 -18.34 -14.45 -30.66
CA THR A 42 -19.10 -13.89 -29.54
C THR A 42 -18.53 -12.54 -29.16
N HIS A 43 -19.41 -11.54 -28.99
CA HIS A 43 -19.02 -10.16 -28.63
C HIS A 43 -19.89 -9.58 -27.49
N PRO A 44 -19.28 -8.90 -26.50
CA PRO A 44 -17.86 -8.98 -26.17
C PRO A 44 -17.42 -10.44 -25.95
N GLY A 45 -16.18 -10.77 -26.33
CA GLY A 45 -15.67 -12.13 -26.20
C GLY A 45 -14.17 -12.29 -26.42
N ILE A 46 -13.39 -11.20 -26.49
CA ILE A 46 -11.93 -11.29 -26.43
C ILE A 46 -11.49 -11.97 -25.13
N LEU A 47 -12.08 -11.62 -24.00
CA LEU A 47 -11.78 -12.26 -22.71
C LEU A 47 -13.01 -12.47 -21.83
N HIS A 48 -13.96 -11.53 -21.85
CA HIS A 48 -15.18 -11.62 -21.05
C HIS A 48 -16.42 -11.51 -21.94
N THR A 49 -17.40 -12.38 -21.67
CA THR A 49 -18.72 -12.37 -22.31
C THR A 49 -19.73 -11.58 -21.47
N PRO A 50 -20.92 -11.23 -22.00
CA PRO A 50 -21.99 -10.62 -21.19
C PRO A 50 -22.31 -11.40 -19.91
N ARG A 51 -22.30 -12.74 -19.97
CA ARG A 51 -22.51 -13.59 -18.79
C ARG A 51 -21.41 -13.43 -17.73
N HIS A 52 -20.16 -13.27 -18.16
CA HIS A 52 -19.05 -13.01 -17.23
C HIS A 52 -19.20 -11.64 -16.56
N ILE A 53 -19.60 -10.61 -17.31
CA ILE A 53 -19.85 -9.27 -16.77
C ILE A 53 -20.97 -9.31 -15.73
N GLU A 54 -22.07 -10.01 -16.01
CA GLU A 54 -23.18 -10.20 -15.06
C GLU A 54 -22.73 -10.93 -13.79
N ARG A 55 -21.95 -12.02 -13.93
CA ARG A 55 -21.35 -12.73 -12.78
C ARG A 55 -20.51 -11.79 -11.92
N MET A 56 -19.59 -11.06 -12.52
CA MET A 56 -18.70 -10.14 -11.81
C MET A 56 -19.49 -9.02 -11.12
N ARG A 57 -20.51 -8.45 -11.78
CA ARG A 57 -21.42 -7.47 -11.18
C ARG A 57 -22.15 -8.04 -9.95
N GLY A 58 -22.68 -9.26 -10.05
CA GLY A 58 -23.34 -9.93 -8.92
C GLY A 58 -22.39 -10.21 -7.76
N GLN A 59 -21.15 -10.61 -8.03
CA GLN A 59 -20.11 -10.78 -7.00
C GLN A 59 -19.73 -9.44 -6.34
N ILE A 60 -19.69 -8.35 -7.12
CA ILE A 60 -19.41 -7.00 -6.62
C ILE A 60 -20.55 -6.52 -5.72
N GLU A 61 -21.79 -6.63 -6.18
CA GLU A 61 -23.00 -6.22 -5.45
C GLU A 61 -23.12 -6.94 -4.10
N LYS A 62 -22.85 -8.24 -4.08
CA LYS A 62 -22.91 -9.08 -2.87
C LYS A 62 -21.64 -9.04 -2.02
N LYS A 63 -20.59 -8.33 -2.48
CA LYS A 63 -19.26 -8.28 -1.87
C LYS A 63 -18.67 -9.68 -1.59
N GLU A 64 -18.79 -10.58 -2.56
CA GLU A 64 -18.32 -11.96 -2.44
C GLU A 64 -16.79 -12.04 -2.54
N TYR A 65 -16.12 -12.47 -1.47
CA TYR A 65 -14.66 -12.69 -1.47
C TYR A 65 -14.29 -14.06 -2.04
N PRO A 66 -13.17 -14.19 -2.77
CA PRO A 66 -12.11 -13.19 -3.00
C PRO A 66 -12.38 -12.19 -4.14
N ALA A 67 -13.45 -12.36 -4.93
CA ALA A 67 -13.72 -11.53 -6.11
C ALA A 67 -13.83 -10.04 -5.77
N TYR A 68 -14.54 -9.72 -4.70
CA TYR A 68 -14.67 -8.33 -4.23
C TYR A 68 -13.33 -7.72 -3.82
N GLY A 69 -12.43 -8.50 -3.22
CA GLY A 69 -11.08 -8.04 -2.88
C GLY A 69 -10.29 -7.61 -4.12
N SER A 70 -10.34 -8.39 -5.20
CA SER A 70 -9.71 -8.00 -6.49
C SER A 70 -10.40 -6.79 -7.12
N PHE A 71 -11.72 -6.65 -6.99
CA PHE A 71 -12.44 -5.45 -7.42
C PHE A 71 -11.99 -4.21 -6.65
N ALA A 72 -11.81 -4.30 -5.33
CA ALA A 72 -11.30 -3.20 -4.52
C ALA A 72 -9.88 -2.80 -4.95
N LEU A 73 -9.00 -3.78 -5.22
CA LEU A 73 -7.66 -3.54 -5.77
C LEU A 73 -7.71 -2.85 -7.14
N LEU A 74 -8.60 -3.29 -8.04
CA LEU A 74 -8.81 -2.67 -9.35
C LEU A 74 -9.29 -1.22 -9.18
N LYS A 75 -10.41 -1.01 -8.47
CA LYS A 75 -11.02 0.30 -8.25
C LYS A 75 -10.06 1.33 -7.65
N ASN A 76 -9.17 0.91 -6.76
CA ASN A 76 -8.20 1.79 -6.10
C ASN A 76 -6.90 1.97 -6.88
N HIS A 77 -6.69 1.25 -7.99
CA HIS A 77 -5.48 1.38 -8.79
C HIS A 77 -5.44 2.74 -9.50
N HIS A 78 -4.27 3.37 -9.59
CA HIS A 78 -4.17 4.73 -10.18
C HIS A 78 -4.53 4.76 -11.67
N CYS A 79 -4.24 3.70 -12.44
CA CYS A 79 -4.67 3.58 -13.84
C CYS A 79 -6.19 3.38 -13.98
N SER A 80 -6.89 3.01 -12.91
CA SER A 80 -8.33 2.77 -12.92
C SER A 80 -9.16 4.04 -12.64
N GLN A 81 -8.52 5.15 -12.28
CA GLN A 81 -9.26 6.38 -11.95
C GLN A 81 -9.81 7.05 -13.21
N ALA A 82 -11.09 7.47 -13.18
CA ALA A 82 -11.72 8.17 -14.31
C ALA A 82 -11.09 9.54 -14.60
N ASP A 83 -10.38 10.13 -13.62
CA ASP A 83 -9.65 11.38 -13.77
C ASP A 83 -8.16 11.19 -14.13
N TYR A 84 -7.74 9.95 -14.46
CA TYR A 84 -6.39 9.62 -14.90
C TYR A 84 -5.89 10.61 -15.97
N LYS A 85 -4.64 11.07 -15.80
CA LYS A 85 -3.96 11.99 -16.70
C LYS A 85 -2.98 11.22 -17.57
N PRO A 86 -3.24 11.08 -18.88
CA PRO A 86 -2.34 10.37 -19.79
C PRO A 86 -0.95 11.02 -19.87
N PHE A 87 0.08 10.21 -20.04
CA PHE A 87 1.44 10.69 -20.26
C PHE A 87 1.72 11.03 -21.73
N GLY A 88 1.09 10.29 -22.65
CA GLY A 88 1.15 10.51 -24.09
C GLY A 88 0.09 11.51 -24.60
N PRO A 89 -0.30 11.41 -25.88
CA PRO A 89 0.12 10.40 -26.84
C PRO A 89 1.55 10.64 -27.37
N PHE A 90 2.23 9.56 -27.78
CA PHE A 90 3.55 9.61 -28.39
C PHE A 90 3.47 9.31 -29.89
N GLU A 91 4.28 10.00 -30.71
CA GLU A 91 4.36 9.69 -32.15
C GLU A 91 5.06 8.35 -32.42
N VAL A 92 5.99 7.95 -31.55
CA VAL A 92 6.75 6.70 -31.65
C VAL A 92 6.79 6.07 -30.26
N ILE A 93 6.47 4.78 -30.17
CA ILE A 93 6.56 4.01 -28.92
C ILE A 93 7.56 2.86 -29.07
N ALA A 94 8.37 2.62 -28.04
CA ALA A 94 9.32 1.52 -28.00
C ALA A 94 9.62 1.06 -26.57
N ARG A 95 10.00 -0.21 -26.43
CA ARG A 95 10.45 -0.80 -25.14
C ARG A 95 11.96 -0.71 -24.95
N ASP A 96 12.69 -0.53 -26.03
CA ASP A 96 14.15 -0.47 -26.14
C ASP A 96 14.56 0.58 -27.19
N GLY A 97 15.87 0.72 -27.43
CA GLY A 97 16.40 1.69 -28.40
C GLY A 97 16.21 3.16 -28.01
N GLU A 98 16.22 4.03 -29.02
CA GLU A 98 16.13 5.50 -28.89
C GLU A 98 14.87 5.96 -28.15
N PHE A 99 13.73 5.33 -28.45
CA PHE A 99 12.42 5.70 -27.92
C PHE A 99 12.05 4.98 -26.61
N ARG A 100 12.99 4.27 -25.97
CA ARG A 100 12.77 3.54 -24.70
C ARG A 100 12.21 4.39 -23.56
N HIS A 101 12.42 5.70 -23.60
CA HIS A 101 11.90 6.66 -22.62
C HIS A 101 10.37 6.76 -22.62
N THR A 102 9.70 6.27 -23.67
CA THR A 102 8.23 6.19 -23.76
C THR A 102 7.65 4.98 -23.03
N LYS A 103 8.45 3.94 -22.80
CA LYS A 103 8.00 2.62 -22.32
C LYS A 103 7.07 2.67 -21.11
N SER A 104 7.55 3.14 -19.96
CA SER A 104 6.77 3.09 -18.72
C SER A 104 5.54 4.00 -18.76
N LYS A 105 5.57 5.04 -19.59
CA LYS A 105 4.49 6.01 -19.77
C LYS A 105 3.37 5.44 -20.63
N MET A 106 3.69 4.91 -21.81
CA MET A 106 2.69 4.29 -22.70
C MET A 106 2.09 3.00 -22.10
N GLU A 107 2.88 2.19 -21.38
CA GLU A 107 2.37 1.00 -20.68
C GLU A 107 1.32 1.38 -19.61
N GLN A 108 1.52 2.50 -18.91
CA GLN A 108 0.53 3.02 -17.94
C GLN A 108 -0.72 3.56 -18.63
N ASP A 109 -0.57 4.30 -19.74
CA ASP A 109 -1.70 4.82 -20.52
C ASP A 109 -2.58 3.69 -21.07
N PHE A 110 -1.99 2.66 -21.67
CA PHE A 110 -2.76 1.52 -22.19
C PHE A 110 -3.33 0.62 -21.09
N SER A 111 -2.65 0.51 -19.94
CA SER A 111 -3.24 -0.12 -18.76
C SER A 111 -4.43 0.68 -18.24
N ALA A 112 -4.39 2.01 -18.29
CA ALA A 112 -5.51 2.87 -17.94
C ALA A 112 -6.67 2.75 -18.92
N ALA A 113 -6.41 2.65 -20.23
CA ALA A 113 -7.46 2.37 -21.22
C ALA A 113 -8.17 1.03 -20.95
N TYR A 114 -7.41 -0.04 -20.73
CA TYR A 114 -7.96 -1.36 -20.38
C TYR A 114 -8.76 -1.35 -19.09
N GLN A 115 -8.19 -0.83 -18.00
CA GLN A 115 -8.81 -0.85 -16.69
C GLN A 115 -10.07 0.04 -16.61
N ASN A 116 -10.07 1.20 -17.27
CA ASN A 116 -11.26 2.06 -17.33
C ASN A 116 -12.37 1.44 -18.19
N ALA A 117 -12.05 0.78 -19.31
CA ALA A 117 -13.06 0.04 -20.08
C ALA A 117 -13.66 -1.13 -19.26
N LEU A 118 -12.82 -1.83 -18.50
CA LEU A 118 -13.27 -2.88 -17.58
C LEU A 118 -14.15 -2.30 -16.46
N LEU A 119 -13.75 -1.20 -15.81
CA LEU A 119 -14.56 -0.57 -14.76
C LEU A 119 -15.89 -0.04 -15.29
N TRP A 120 -15.93 0.53 -16.49
CA TRP A 120 -17.19 0.85 -17.16
C TRP A 120 -18.10 -0.39 -17.24
N ALA A 121 -17.58 -1.50 -17.75
CA ALA A 121 -18.34 -2.73 -17.86
C ALA A 121 -18.81 -3.26 -16.49
N LEU A 122 -18.04 -3.05 -15.42
CA LEU A 122 -18.38 -3.55 -14.09
C LEU A 122 -19.31 -2.62 -13.29
N THR A 123 -19.19 -1.30 -13.44
CA THR A 123 -19.88 -0.33 -12.57
C THR A 123 -20.95 0.49 -13.30
N GLY A 124 -20.92 0.54 -14.64
CA GLY A 124 -21.78 1.41 -15.43
C GLY A 124 -21.50 2.91 -15.26
N THR A 125 -20.34 3.28 -14.69
CA THR A 125 -19.98 4.70 -14.50
C THR A 125 -19.36 5.28 -15.76
N GLU A 126 -20.10 6.15 -16.46
CA GLU A 126 -19.76 6.66 -17.80
C GLU A 126 -18.39 7.35 -17.89
N ALA A 127 -17.95 8.01 -16.81
CA ALA A 127 -16.65 8.68 -16.77
C ALA A 127 -15.47 7.74 -17.07
N HIS A 128 -15.57 6.46 -16.70
CA HIS A 128 -14.54 5.47 -17.05
C HIS A 128 -14.57 5.15 -18.56
N ALA A 129 -15.75 5.00 -19.17
CA ALA A 129 -15.87 4.75 -20.60
C ALA A 129 -15.27 5.92 -21.40
N ALA A 130 -15.61 7.15 -21.02
CA ALA A 130 -15.08 8.37 -21.62
C ALA A 130 -13.55 8.46 -21.50
N LYS A 131 -12.98 8.16 -20.32
CA LYS A 131 -11.52 8.17 -20.11
C LYS A 131 -10.80 7.13 -20.96
N SER A 132 -11.35 5.91 -21.04
CA SER A 132 -10.78 4.87 -21.91
C SER A 132 -10.78 5.30 -23.38
N LEU A 133 -11.91 5.82 -23.86
CA LEU A 133 -12.06 6.30 -25.24
C LEU A 133 -11.12 7.48 -25.55
N GLU A 134 -10.97 8.43 -24.62
CA GLU A 134 -10.03 9.57 -24.73
C GLU A 134 -8.60 9.11 -24.99
N ILE A 135 -8.11 8.13 -24.21
CA ILE A 135 -6.75 7.59 -24.36
C ILE A 135 -6.60 6.91 -25.73
N LEU A 136 -7.55 6.02 -26.07
CA LEU A 136 -7.52 5.27 -27.33
C LEU A 136 -7.50 6.20 -28.55
N LEU A 137 -8.37 7.21 -28.59
CA LEU A 137 -8.43 8.17 -29.69
C LEU A 137 -7.19 9.07 -29.75
N SER A 138 -6.64 9.46 -28.60
CA SER A 138 -5.42 10.28 -28.55
C SER A 138 -4.24 9.55 -29.22
N TYR A 139 -4.05 8.26 -28.91
CA TYR A 139 -3.02 7.46 -29.58
C TYR A 139 -3.38 7.18 -31.04
N ALA A 140 -4.63 6.86 -31.36
CA ALA A 140 -5.06 6.59 -32.74
C ALA A 140 -4.77 7.76 -33.71
N ARG A 141 -4.81 9.00 -33.20
CA ARG A 141 -4.57 10.22 -33.98
C ARG A 141 -3.11 10.66 -34.05
N THR A 142 -2.24 10.13 -33.20
CA THR A 142 -0.86 10.63 -33.06
C THR A 142 0.20 9.55 -33.33
N LEU A 143 -0.06 8.30 -32.98
CA LEU A 143 0.93 7.23 -33.09
C LEU A 143 1.23 6.90 -34.55
N LYS A 144 2.50 7.02 -34.95
CA LYS A 144 2.96 6.79 -36.33
C LYS A 144 3.65 5.45 -36.49
N SER A 145 4.43 4.99 -35.51
CA SER A 145 5.21 3.76 -35.66
C SER A 145 5.65 3.10 -34.36
N ILE A 146 5.92 1.80 -34.47
CA ILE A 146 6.75 1.02 -33.54
C ILE A 146 8.03 0.68 -34.32
N PRO A 147 9.22 1.16 -33.91
CA PRO A 147 10.47 0.86 -34.61
C PRO A 147 10.79 -0.64 -34.61
N ASP A 148 11.47 -1.15 -35.66
CA ASP A 148 11.95 -2.56 -35.70
C ASP A 148 13.17 -2.73 -34.78
N THR A 149 12.90 -2.77 -33.48
CA THR A 149 13.86 -3.11 -32.43
C THR A 149 13.64 -4.54 -31.95
N ASN A 150 14.53 -5.03 -31.09
CA ASN A 150 14.43 -6.40 -30.59
C ASN A 150 13.10 -6.59 -29.84
N ASP A 151 12.73 -5.66 -28.95
CA ASP A 151 11.52 -5.79 -28.11
C ASP A 151 10.21 -5.32 -28.78
N ALA A 152 10.23 -4.93 -30.06
CA ALA A 152 9.04 -4.47 -30.78
C ALA A 152 7.87 -5.49 -30.76
N PRO A 153 8.09 -6.80 -30.96
CA PRO A 153 7.01 -7.79 -30.87
C PRO A 153 6.42 -7.92 -29.47
N LEU A 154 7.24 -7.81 -28.41
CA LEU A 154 6.74 -7.79 -27.03
C LEU A 154 5.84 -6.59 -26.78
N LEU A 155 6.23 -5.40 -27.25
CA LEU A 155 5.40 -4.21 -27.15
C LEU A 155 4.05 -4.44 -27.84
N ALA A 156 4.08 -4.87 -29.11
CA ALA A 156 2.87 -5.08 -29.88
C ALA A 156 1.95 -6.14 -29.24
N GLY A 157 2.54 -7.21 -28.69
CA GLY A 157 1.80 -8.28 -28.03
C GLY A 157 1.26 -7.93 -26.63
N LEU A 158 1.99 -7.14 -25.83
CA LEU A 158 1.60 -6.76 -24.47
C LEU A 158 0.60 -5.60 -24.43
N GLU A 159 0.69 -4.66 -25.37
CA GLU A 159 -0.20 -3.49 -25.40
C GLU A 159 -1.34 -3.66 -26.40
N GLY A 160 -1.11 -4.35 -27.53
CA GLY A 160 -2.12 -4.54 -28.57
C GLY A 160 -3.39 -5.25 -28.08
N TRP A 161 -3.26 -6.25 -27.19
CA TRP A 161 -4.44 -6.95 -26.64
C TRP A 161 -5.25 -6.05 -25.69
N LYS A 162 -4.60 -5.16 -24.92
CA LYS A 162 -5.28 -4.21 -24.01
C LYS A 162 -6.13 -3.23 -24.83
N ILE A 163 -5.54 -2.70 -25.90
CA ILE A 163 -6.21 -1.80 -26.85
C ILE A 163 -7.39 -2.54 -27.50
N ALA A 164 -7.19 -3.76 -27.99
CA ALA A 164 -8.23 -4.56 -28.62
C ALA A 164 -9.40 -4.85 -27.65
N TYR A 165 -9.10 -5.27 -26.42
CA TYR A 165 -10.10 -5.52 -25.39
C TYR A 165 -10.89 -4.26 -25.04
N ALA A 166 -10.21 -3.14 -24.77
CA ALA A 166 -10.88 -1.88 -24.44
C ALA A 166 -11.80 -1.41 -25.58
N THR A 167 -11.31 -1.50 -26.82
CA THR A 167 -12.06 -1.16 -28.04
C THR A 167 -13.31 -2.02 -28.19
N GLU A 168 -13.20 -3.35 -28.06
CA GLU A 168 -14.35 -4.26 -28.11
C GLU A 168 -15.36 -3.93 -26.99
N MET A 169 -14.88 -3.78 -25.76
CA MET A 169 -15.73 -3.56 -24.62
C MET A 169 -16.57 -2.29 -24.80
N LEU A 170 -15.93 -1.18 -25.18
CA LEU A 170 -16.62 0.07 -25.45
C LEU A 170 -17.59 -0.07 -26.64
N ARG A 171 -17.16 -0.70 -27.74
CA ARG A 171 -17.98 -0.86 -28.95
C ARG A 171 -19.31 -1.55 -28.69
N HIS A 172 -19.33 -2.52 -27.79
CA HIS A 172 -20.51 -3.35 -27.54
C HIS A 172 -21.28 -2.96 -26.27
N THR A 173 -20.73 -2.09 -25.42
CA THR A 173 -21.36 -1.76 -24.14
C THR A 173 -21.48 -0.26 -23.86
N TYR A 174 -20.89 0.62 -24.69
CA TYR A 174 -20.93 2.07 -24.49
C TYR A 174 -21.44 2.80 -25.74
N ASP A 175 -22.59 3.47 -25.61
CA ASP A 175 -23.25 4.19 -26.70
C ASP A 175 -22.44 5.40 -27.23
N GLY A 176 -21.50 5.93 -26.46
CA GLY A 176 -20.64 7.05 -26.88
C GLY A 176 -19.56 6.69 -27.92
N MET A 177 -19.37 5.40 -28.23
CA MET A 177 -18.40 4.96 -29.24
C MET A 177 -19.02 4.91 -30.64
N THR A 178 -18.74 5.93 -31.46
CA THR A 178 -19.21 6.00 -32.85
C THR A 178 -18.43 5.07 -33.79
N ASP A 179 -18.97 4.84 -34.99
CA ASP A 179 -18.26 4.10 -36.05
C ASP A 179 -16.93 4.77 -36.44
N SER A 180 -16.89 6.11 -36.54
CA SER A 180 -15.65 6.85 -36.81
C SER A 180 -14.59 6.61 -35.73
N HIS A 181 -14.98 6.62 -34.45
CA HIS A 181 -14.05 6.33 -33.35
C HIS A 181 -13.48 4.92 -33.46
N PHE A 182 -14.33 3.94 -33.77
CA PHE A 182 -13.92 2.56 -33.98
C PHE A 182 -12.96 2.42 -35.16
N ASP A 183 -13.24 3.08 -36.29
CA ASP A 183 -12.42 3.04 -37.49
C ASP A 183 -11.04 3.69 -37.28
N GLU A 184 -10.96 4.83 -36.57
CA GLU A 184 -9.69 5.48 -36.22
C GLU A 184 -8.78 4.56 -35.40
N ILE A 185 -9.33 3.93 -34.35
CA ILE A 185 -8.56 3.02 -33.48
C ILE A 185 -8.13 1.78 -34.26
N ASN A 186 -9.01 1.23 -35.09
CA ASN A 186 -8.68 0.08 -35.95
C ASN A 186 -7.62 0.42 -36.99
N ALA A 187 -7.61 1.63 -37.55
CA ALA A 187 -6.57 2.07 -38.46
C ALA A 187 -5.19 2.06 -37.79
N MET A 188 -5.08 2.56 -36.55
CA MET A 188 -3.84 2.47 -35.77
C MET A 188 -3.42 1.01 -35.56
N LEU A 189 -4.33 0.13 -35.15
CA LEU A 189 -4.03 -1.29 -34.93
C LEU A 189 -3.57 -1.99 -36.22
N ARG A 190 -4.19 -1.70 -37.36
CA ARG A 190 -3.83 -2.28 -38.66
C ARG A 190 -2.51 -1.76 -39.22
N ASN A 191 -2.23 -0.47 -39.04
CA ASN A 191 -1.08 0.19 -39.68
C ASN A 191 0.18 0.19 -38.82
N VAL A 192 0.04 0.13 -37.49
CA VAL A 192 1.17 0.24 -36.55
C VAL A 192 1.45 -1.09 -35.84
N PHE A 193 0.42 -1.77 -35.31
CA PHE A 193 0.62 -2.96 -34.47
C PHE A 193 0.68 -4.26 -35.28
N LEU A 194 -0.27 -4.46 -36.20
CA LEU A 194 -0.38 -5.70 -36.99
C LEU A 194 0.90 -6.02 -37.80
N PRO A 195 1.58 -5.06 -38.47
CA PRO A 195 2.79 -5.37 -39.25
C PRO A 195 3.93 -5.95 -38.40
N VAL A 196 4.07 -5.50 -37.14
CA VAL A 196 5.07 -6.01 -36.20
C VAL A 196 4.78 -7.49 -35.88
N MET A 197 3.52 -7.83 -35.63
CA MET A 197 3.12 -9.21 -35.31
C MET A 197 3.19 -10.14 -36.52
N ASP A 198 2.80 -9.68 -37.71
CA ASP A 198 2.95 -10.47 -38.94
C ASP A 198 4.44 -10.68 -39.30
N THR A 199 5.29 -9.70 -39.03
CA THR A 199 6.75 -9.84 -39.15
C THR A 199 7.27 -10.90 -38.17
N PHE A 200 6.81 -10.89 -36.92
CA PHE A 200 7.17 -11.93 -35.95
C PHE A 200 6.74 -13.34 -36.41
N TYR A 201 5.51 -13.51 -36.90
CA TYR A 201 5.00 -14.80 -37.39
C TYR A 201 5.71 -15.33 -38.63
N SER A 202 6.31 -14.45 -39.44
CA SER A 202 7.00 -14.83 -40.68
C SER A 202 8.51 -15.08 -40.50
N ARG A 203 9.11 -14.56 -39.43
CA ARG A 203 10.52 -14.79 -39.10
C ARG A 203 10.73 -16.22 -38.56
N LYS A 204 11.91 -16.78 -38.79
CA LYS A 204 12.35 -18.01 -38.10
C LYS A 204 12.49 -17.70 -36.62
N ALA A 205 12.15 -18.65 -35.74
CA ALA A 205 12.30 -18.51 -34.28
C ALA A 205 13.66 -17.91 -33.90
N TYR A 206 13.65 -16.87 -33.06
CA TYR A 206 14.85 -16.12 -32.66
C TYR A 206 14.81 -15.61 -31.21
N THR A 207 13.72 -15.86 -30.48
CA THR A 207 13.42 -15.29 -29.16
C THR A 207 13.24 -16.37 -28.10
N ASN A 208 13.20 -15.97 -26.82
CA ASN A 208 12.71 -16.83 -25.75
C ASN A 208 11.22 -17.17 -25.95
N GLY A 209 10.76 -18.24 -25.30
CA GLY A 209 9.47 -18.84 -25.58
C GLY A 209 8.26 -18.00 -25.14
N ASN A 210 8.34 -17.19 -24.08
CA ASN A 210 7.20 -16.36 -23.67
C ASN A 210 6.75 -15.33 -24.73
N TRP A 211 7.58 -14.99 -25.71
CA TRP A 211 7.25 -14.03 -26.77
C TRP A 211 6.14 -14.54 -27.68
N GLY A 212 6.18 -15.83 -28.04
CA GLY A 212 5.19 -16.45 -28.93
C GLY A 212 3.75 -16.32 -28.39
N PRO A 213 3.45 -16.76 -27.16
CA PRO A 213 2.13 -16.60 -26.54
C PRO A 213 1.71 -15.14 -26.38
N ILE A 214 2.65 -14.24 -26.07
CA ILE A 214 2.37 -12.80 -25.91
C ILE A 214 1.90 -12.18 -27.23
N VAL A 215 2.62 -12.46 -28.33
CA VAL A 215 2.20 -11.99 -29.67
C VAL A 215 0.91 -12.66 -30.10
N THR A 216 0.77 -13.98 -29.84
CA THR A 216 -0.43 -14.74 -30.17
C THR A 216 -1.67 -14.23 -29.44
N LYS A 217 -1.52 -13.81 -28.18
CA LYS A 217 -2.58 -13.19 -27.36
C LYS A 217 -3.15 -11.95 -28.05
N ALA A 218 -2.31 -11.00 -28.47
CA ALA A 218 -2.78 -9.81 -29.19
C ALA A 218 -3.32 -10.13 -30.58
N TYR A 219 -2.66 -11.04 -31.31
CA TYR A 219 -3.09 -11.45 -32.65
C TYR A 219 -4.49 -12.08 -32.61
N MET A 220 -4.75 -12.97 -31.66
CA MET A 220 -6.07 -13.57 -31.46
C MET A 220 -7.12 -12.55 -31.02
N ALA A 221 -6.78 -11.63 -30.12
CA ALA A 221 -7.68 -10.56 -29.70
C ALA A 221 -8.14 -9.69 -30.88
N LEU A 222 -7.21 -9.31 -31.77
CA LEU A 222 -7.53 -8.55 -32.99
C LEU A 222 -8.34 -9.38 -33.99
N ALA A 223 -8.07 -10.68 -34.09
CA ALA A 223 -8.86 -11.56 -34.94
C ALA A 223 -10.33 -11.61 -34.48
N ILE A 224 -10.57 -11.67 -33.17
CA ILE A 224 -11.92 -11.61 -32.58
C ILE A 224 -12.53 -10.22 -32.86
N LEU A 225 -11.84 -9.12 -32.49
CA LEU A 225 -12.32 -7.74 -32.69
C LEU A 225 -12.81 -7.44 -34.12
N TRP A 226 -12.20 -8.07 -35.12
CA TRP A 226 -12.48 -7.85 -36.55
C TRP A 226 -13.30 -8.96 -37.21
N ASP A 227 -13.85 -9.90 -36.45
CA ASP A 227 -14.54 -11.09 -36.98
C ASP A 227 -13.68 -11.86 -38.02
N ASN A 228 -12.36 -11.88 -37.85
CA ASN A 228 -11.41 -12.41 -38.83
C ASN A 228 -11.03 -13.87 -38.53
N SER A 229 -11.87 -14.79 -39.01
CA SER A 229 -11.68 -16.24 -38.87
C SER A 229 -10.32 -16.76 -39.34
N LYS A 230 -9.81 -16.26 -40.48
CA LYS A 230 -8.49 -16.69 -41.00
C LYS A 230 -7.34 -16.29 -40.07
N MET A 231 -7.41 -15.09 -39.50
CA MET A 231 -6.42 -14.58 -38.56
C MET A 231 -6.48 -15.36 -37.23
N TYR A 232 -7.70 -15.71 -36.79
CA TYR A 232 -7.92 -16.54 -35.62
C TYR A 232 -7.34 -17.95 -35.81
N ASP A 233 -7.64 -18.62 -36.92
CA ASP A 233 -7.11 -19.95 -37.24
C ASP A 233 -5.58 -19.94 -37.33
N LYS A 234 -4.99 -18.83 -37.83
CA LYS A 234 -3.54 -18.63 -37.85
C LYS A 234 -2.97 -18.54 -36.42
N ALA A 235 -3.66 -17.88 -35.50
CA ALA A 235 -3.26 -17.81 -34.09
C ALA A 235 -3.34 -19.18 -33.40
N VAL A 236 -4.45 -19.91 -33.59
CA VAL A 236 -4.62 -21.29 -33.08
C VAL A 236 -3.51 -22.20 -33.61
N LYS A 237 -3.25 -22.16 -34.92
CA LYS A 237 -2.19 -22.95 -35.55
C LYS A 237 -0.81 -22.56 -35.03
N PHE A 238 -0.56 -21.28 -34.76
CA PHE A 238 0.69 -20.85 -34.16
C PHE A 238 0.87 -21.50 -32.79
N TYR A 239 -0.11 -21.33 -31.88
CA TYR A 239 -0.07 -21.88 -30.53
C TYR A 239 0.22 -23.39 -30.50
N LEU A 240 -0.44 -24.16 -31.37
CA LEU A 240 -0.34 -25.62 -31.39
C LEU A 240 0.88 -26.15 -32.14
N HIS A 241 1.26 -25.51 -33.27
CA HIS A 241 2.06 -26.16 -34.30
C HIS A 241 3.13 -25.27 -34.97
N ALA A 242 3.30 -24.00 -34.61
CA ALA A 242 4.38 -23.20 -35.16
C ALA A 242 5.77 -23.77 -34.82
N LYS A 243 6.74 -23.47 -35.68
CA LYS A 243 8.16 -23.71 -35.39
C LYS A 243 8.72 -22.55 -34.58
N ASP A 244 8.21 -22.39 -33.35
CA ASP A 244 8.60 -21.33 -32.42
C ASP A 244 8.68 -21.85 -30.97
N ASN A 245 9.59 -21.27 -30.18
CA ASN A 245 9.79 -21.63 -28.77
C ASN A 245 8.53 -21.42 -27.93
N GLY A 246 7.64 -20.52 -28.37
CA GLY A 246 6.42 -20.16 -27.68
C GLY A 246 5.20 -21.00 -27.97
N THR A 247 5.33 -22.09 -28.71
CA THR A 247 4.25 -23.07 -28.88
C THR A 247 4.09 -23.93 -27.63
N ILE A 248 2.88 -24.45 -27.37
CA ILE A 248 2.58 -25.24 -26.16
C ILE A 248 3.53 -26.43 -25.99
N SER A 249 3.92 -27.09 -27.10
CA SER A 249 4.81 -28.26 -27.08
C SER A 249 6.27 -27.92 -26.81
N ASN A 250 6.73 -26.74 -27.22
CA ASN A 250 8.13 -26.32 -27.10
C ASN A 250 8.39 -25.47 -25.85
N TYR A 251 7.36 -24.83 -25.30
CA TYR A 251 7.48 -24.04 -24.08
C TYR A 251 7.33 -24.86 -22.81
N ILE A 252 6.48 -25.90 -22.83
CA ILE A 252 6.17 -26.72 -21.65
C ILE A 252 6.52 -28.19 -21.92
N SER A 253 7.42 -28.73 -21.11
CA SER A 253 7.82 -30.13 -21.16
C SER A 253 6.64 -31.06 -20.90
N GLY A 254 6.42 -32.01 -21.81
CA GLY A 254 5.41 -33.06 -21.63
C GLY A 254 5.79 -34.08 -20.57
N GLU A 255 7.09 -34.25 -20.32
CA GLU A 255 7.61 -35.19 -19.34
C GLU A 255 7.49 -34.63 -17.92
N THR A 256 7.90 -33.38 -17.71
CA THR A 256 8.07 -32.81 -16.35
C THR A 256 7.11 -31.66 -16.04
N GLY A 257 6.53 -30.99 -17.03
CA GLY A 257 5.81 -29.72 -16.82
C GLY A 257 6.73 -28.50 -16.72
N GLN A 258 8.05 -28.71 -16.71
CA GLN A 258 9.03 -27.64 -16.72
C GLN A 258 8.74 -26.63 -17.84
N ILE A 259 9.02 -25.36 -17.55
CA ILE A 259 8.91 -24.26 -18.52
C ILE A 259 10.28 -24.05 -19.17
N GLN A 260 10.30 -23.70 -20.46
CA GLN A 260 11.52 -23.42 -21.21
C GLN A 260 12.42 -22.38 -20.51
N GLU A 261 11.83 -21.41 -19.82
CA GLU A 261 12.53 -20.36 -19.08
C GLU A 261 12.75 -20.68 -17.59
N SER A 262 12.49 -21.91 -17.13
CA SER A 262 12.66 -22.28 -15.71
C SER A 262 14.08 -22.09 -15.17
N GLY A 263 15.10 -22.16 -16.04
CA GLY A 263 16.49 -21.86 -15.68
C GLY A 263 16.86 -20.37 -15.73
N ARG A 264 15.97 -19.51 -16.22
CA ARG A 264 16.16 -18.06 -16.32
C ARG A 264 15.73 -17.36 -15.03
N ASP A 265 14.42 -17.29 -14.80
CA ASP A 265 13.79 -16.75 -13.60
C ASP A 265 12.30 -17.10 -13.57
N GLN A 266 11.68 -17.02 -12.39
CA GLN A 266 10.29 -17.43 -12.19
C GLN A 266 9.28 -16.43 -12.78
N SER A 267 9.61 -15.13 -12.80
CA SER A 267 8.74 -14.09 -13.37
C SER A 267 8.49 -14.33 -14.87
N HIS A 268 9.52 -14.70 -15.64
CA HIS A 268 9.35 -15.01 -17.06
C HIS A 268 8.57 -16.31 -17.30
N CYS A 269 8.71 -17.30 -16.42
CA CYS A 269 7.88 -18.51 -16.46
C CYS A 269 6.39 -18.16 -16.32
N MET A 270 6.04 -17.39 -15.29
CA MET A 270 4.67 -16.94 -15.04
C MET A 270 4.15 -16.02 -16.16
N LEU A 271 5.00 -15.14 -16.70
CA LEU A 271 4.66 -14.29 -17.84
C LEU A 271 4.23 -15.13 -19.06
N GLY A 272 4.99 -16.17 -19.41
CA GLY A 272 4.69 -17.03 -20.54
C GLY A 272 3.44 -17.89 -20.34
N ILE A 273 3.32 -18.61 -19.22
CA ILE A 273 2.14 -19.45 -18.96
C ILE A 273 0.87 -18.63 -18.76
N GLY A 274 0.96 -17.41 -18.22
CA GLY A 274 -0.16 -16.47 -18.12
C GLY A 274 -0.64 -15.99 -19.49
N ALA A 275 0.29 -15.69 -20.41
CA ALA A 275 -0.05 -15.36 -21.79
C ALA A 275 -0.69 -16.56 -22.52
N MET A 276 -0.18 -17.78 -22.31
CA MET A 276 -0.80 -19.01 -22.83
C MET A 276 -2.21 -19.23 -22.27
N ALA A 277 -2.41 -19.05 -20.96
CA ALA A 277 -3.72 -19.16 -20.34
C ALA A 277 -4.69 -18.12 -20.91
N THR A 278 -4.23 -16.90 -21.16
CA THR A 278 -5.05 -15.87 -21.79
C THR A 278 -5.48 -16.31 -23.20
N VAL A 279 -4.56 -16.80 -24.04
CA VAL A 279 -4.89 -17.35 -25.39
C VAL A 279 -5.94 -18.46 -25.27
N CYS A 280 -5.78 -19.38 -24.31
CA CYS A 280 -6.73 -20.46 -24.09
C CYS A 280 -8.10 -19.95 -23.64
N GLU A 281 -8.15 -18.94 -22.76
CA GLU A 281 -9.41 -18.35 -22.29
C GLU A 281 -10.12 -17.57 -23.41
N MET A 282 -9.38 -16.85 -24.27
CA MET A 282 -9.97 -16.21 -25.46
C MET A 282 -10.60 -17.26 -26.36
N ALA A 283 -9.89 -18.37 -26.62
CA ALA A 283 -10.41 -19.44 -27.46
C ALA A 283 -11.63 -20.14 -26.84
N TRP A 284 -11.60 -20.34 -25.53
CA TRP A 284 -12.71 -20.92 -24.77
C TRP A 284 -13.99 -20.08 -24.89
N GLN A 285 -13.89 -18.74 -24.87
CA GLN A 285 -15.06 -17.86 -25.08
C GLN A 285 -15.67 -18.01 -26.47
N GLN A 286 -14.86 -18.44 -27.44
CA GLN A 286 -15.26 -18.65 -28.83
C GLN A 286 -15.64 -20.12 -29.12
N GLY A 287 -15.72 -20.97 -28.10
CA GLY A 287 -16.14 -22.36 -28.18
C GLY A 287 -15.03 -23.39 -28.43
N ASP A 288 -13.75 -22.97 -28.46
CA ASP A 288 -12.61 -23.86 -28.73
C ASP A 288 -11.81 -24.19 -27.46
N ASP A 289 -11.56 -25.49 -27.23
CA ASP A 289 -10.82 -25.97 -26.05
C ASP A 289 -9.31 -26.09 -26.32
N LEU A 290 -8.59 -24.97 -26.25
CA LEU A 290 -7.12 -24.98 -26.31
C LEU A 290 -6.46 -25.37 -24.98
N TYR A 291 -7.17 -25.28 -23.85
CA TYR A 291 -6.68 -25.76 -22.56
C TYR A 291 -6.40 -27.27 -22.58
N GLY A 292 -7.28 -28.05 -23.22
CA GLY A 292 -7.13 -29.49 -23.39
C GLY A 292 -5.95 -29.96 -24.26
N ALA A 293 -5.22 -29.04 -24.91
CA ALA A 293 -4.16 -29.38 -25.84
C ALA A 293 -3.04 -30.21 -25.17
N LEU A 294 -2.60 -31.26 -25.88
CA LEU A 294 -1.51 -32.16 -25.49
C LEU A 294 -1.66 -32.75 -24.07
N ASP A 295 -2.87 -33.21 -23.76
CA ASP A 295 -3.25 -33.79 -22.46
C ASP A 295 -3.11 -32.78 -21.31
N ASN A 296 -3.83 -31.66 -21.44
CA ASN A 296 -3.82 -30.55 -20.47
C ASN A 296 -2.39 -30.04 -20.17
N ARG A 297 -1.54 -29.92 -21.20
CA ARG A 297 -0.11 -29.58 -21.02
C ARG A 297 0.09 -28.29 -20.24
N LEU A 298 -0.77 -27.30 -20.45
CA LEU A 298 -0.71 -26.03 -19.74
C LEU A 298 -0.97 -26.21 -18.23
N MET A 299 -1.92 -27.06 -17.83
CA MET A 299 -2.16 -27.42 -16.42
C MET A 299 -0.89 -27.94 -15.74
N LYS A 300 -0.17 -28.84 -16.43
CA LYS A 300 1.09 -29.42 -15.94
C LYS A 300 2.16 -28.34 -15.72
N GLY A 301 2.22 -27.34 -16.62
CA GLY A 301 3.10 -26.18 -16.48
C GLY A 301 2.78 -25.32 -15.26
N PHE A 302 1.50 -25.05 -15.01
CA PHE A 302 1.06 -24.31 -13.82
C PHE A 302 1.40 -25.06 -12.54
N GLU A 303 1.14 -26.37 -12.46
CA GLU A 303 1.48 -27.17 -11.27
C GLU A 303 2.99 -27.24 -11.02
N TYR A 304 3.82 -27.31 -12.08
CA TYR A 304 5.27 -27.24 -11.95
C TYR A 304 5.73 -25.91 -11.37
N VAL A 305 5.26 -24.80 -11.93
CA VAL A 305 5.63 -23.44 -11.48
C VAL A 305 5.13 -23.19 -10.06
N ALA A 306 3.90 -23.57 -9.76
CA ALA A 306 3.31 -23.43 -8.41
C ALA A 306 4.11 -24.23 -7.38
N LYS A 307 4.40 -25.51 -7.65
CA LYS A 307 5.16 -26.38 -6.75
C LYS A 307 6.53 -25.77 -6.42
N TYR A 308 7.28 -25.35 -7.43
CA TYR A 308 8.61 -24.78 -7.22
C TYR A 308 8.56 -23.47 -6.45
N ASN A 309 7.61 -22.59 -6.76
CA ASN A 309 7.48 -21.29 -6.09
C ASN A 309 6.95 -21.40 -4.65
N LEU A 310 6.29 -22.50 -4.29
CA LEU A 310 5.94 -22.84 -2.91
C LEU A 310 7.14 -23.35 -2.07
N GLY A 311 8.35 -23.36 -2.63
CA GLY A 311 9.57 -23.79 -1.95
C GLY A 311 9.86 -25.29 -2.08
N GLU A 312 9.09 -26.04 -2.87
CA GLU A 312 9.35 -27.47 -3.11
C GLU A 312 10.30 -27.71 -4.28
N ASP A 313 10.90 -28.90 -4.32
CA ASP A 313 11.77 -29.33 -5.41
C ASP A 313 10.98 -29.81 -6.63
N VAL A 314 11.54 -29.56 -7.81
CA VAL A 314 10.98 -29.97 -9.11
C VAL A 314 12.06 -30.56 -10.01
N PRO A 315 11.73 -31.52 -10.89
CA PRO A 315 12.69 -32.07 -11.82
C PRO A 315 13.09 -31.04 -12.88
N PHE A 316 14.38 -30.77 -13.03
CA PHE A 316 14.91 -29.90 -14.07
C PHE A 316 15.73 -30.72 -15.07
N LYS A 317 15.47 -30.50 -16.37
CA LYS A 317 16.20 -31.09 -17.48
C LYS A 317 16.64 -29.97 -18.41
N GLN A 318 17.94 -29.90 -18.66
CA GLN A 318 18.46 -29.06 -19.73
C GLN A 318 17.97 -29.63 -21.06
N TRP A 319 17.27 -28.82 -21.86
CA TRP A 319 16.88 -29.19 -23.22
C TRP A 319 17.24 -28.08 -24.21
N LYS A 320 17.46 -28.45 -25.47
CA LYS A 320 17.79 -27.49 -26.52
C LYS A 320 16.52 -26.87 -27.09
N ASP A 321 16.44 -25.54 -27.08
CA ASP A 321 15.34 -24.80 -27.68
C ASP A 321 15.43 -24.81 -29.23
N ILE A 322 14.39 -24.34 -29.93
CA ILE A 322 14.34 -24.36 -31.40
C ILE A 322 15.45 -23.53 -32.03
N THR A 323 15.83 -22.42 -31.38
CA THR A 323 16.87 -21.52 -31.87
C THR A 323 18.27 -22.04 -31.56
N GLY A 324 18.40 -22.90 -30.54
CA GLY A 324 19.68 -23.36 -30.00
C GLY A 324 20.46 -22.28 -29.25
N LYS A 325 19.83 -21.14 -28.94
CA LYS A 325 20.45 -19.97 -28.28
C LYS A 325 20.17 -19.92 -26.78
N TYR A 326 19.11 -20.56 -26.32
CA TYR A 326 18.61 -20.47 -24.95
C TYR A 326 18.64 -21.87 -24.28
N CYS A 327 18.34 -21.92 -22.97
CA CYS A 327 18.26 -23.17 -22.20
C CYS A 327 19.57 -23.91 -21.90
N GLU A 328 20.72 -23.21 -21.88
CA GLU A 328 21.98 -23.78 -21.38
C GLU A 328 22.17 -23.64 -19.85
N TRP A 329 21.06 -23.42 -19.12
CA TRP A 329 21.10 -23.29 -17.67
C TRP A 329 21.30 -24.65 -16.98
N PRO A 330 22.16 -24.74 -15.95
CA PRO A 330 22.47 -26.00 -15.28
C PRO A 330 21.40 -26.47 -14.29
N ALA A 331 20.52 -25.57 -13.85
CA ALA A 331 19.48 -25.85 -12.85
C ALA A 331 18.28 -24.90 -13.04
N VAL A 332 17.18 -25.20 -12.33
CA VAL A 332 16.06 -24.27 -12.16
C VAL A 332 16.54 -23.04 -11.39
N SER A 333 16.06 -21.86 -11.78
CA SER A 333 16.51 -20.58 -11.22
C SER A 333 15.76 -20.20 -9.95
N GLU A 334 16.50 -19.95 -8.88
CA GLU A 334 15.99 -19.37 -7.63
C GLU A 334 15.56 -17.89 -7.79
N TRP A 335 15.91 -17.24 -8.91
CA TRP A 335 15.56 -15.83 -9.13
C TRP A 335 14.05 -15.65 -9.25
N GLY A 336 13.49 -14.87 -8.32
CA GLY A 336 12.05 -14.60 -8.26
C GLY A 336 11.24 -15.74 -7.63
N ARG A 337 11.86 -16.77 -7.06
CA ARG A 337 11.14 -17.85 -6.37
C ARG A 337 10.27 -17.31 -5.24
N GLY A 338 9.01 -17.74 -5.19
CA GLY A 338 8.02 -17.30 -4.22
C GLY A 338 7.43 -15.91 -4.48
N ARG A 339 7.85 -15.21 -5.55
CA ARG A 339 7.19 -13.97 -6.00
C ARG A 339 6.16 -14.29 -7.05
N TYR A 340 4.88 -14.13 -6.75
CA TYR A 340 3.80 -14.51 -7.65
C TYR A 340 3.30 -13.36 -8.53
N MET A 341 3.11 -13.62 -9.82
CA MET A 341 2.27 -12.81 -10.70
C MET A 341 0.81 -13.30 -10.61
N PRO A 342 -0.20 -12.41 -10.77
CA PRO A 342 -1.63 -12.76 -10.69
C PRO A 342 -2.11 -13.47 -11.97
N VAL A 343 -1.63 -14.70 -12.19
CA VAL A 343 -1.92 -15.52 -13.38
C VAL A 343 -2.50 -16.89 -13.06
N PHE A 344 -2.74 -17.20 -11.78
CA PHE A 344 -3.08 -18.56 -11.36
C PHE A 344 -4.59 -18.81 -11.40
N GLU A 345 -5.42 -17.81 -11.13
CA GLU A 345 -6.87 -17.98 -11.07
C GLU A 345 -7.48 -18.37 -12.43
N ILE A 346 -6.98 -17.80 -13.52
CA ILE A 346 -7.47 -18.09 -14.89
C ILE A 346 -7.35 -19.59 -15.23
N ALA A 347 -6.21 -20.21 -14.93
CA ALA A 347 -6.00 -21.63 -15.18
C ALA A 347 -6.74 -22.50 -14.16
N TYR A 348 -6.68 -22.12 -12.87
CA TYR A 348 -7.37 -22.84 -11.80
C TYR A 348 -8.87 -22.93 -12.04
N ASN A 349 -9.49 -21.83 -12.47
CA ASN A 349 -10.91 -21.82 -12.78
C ASN A 349 -11.25 -22.83 -13.89
N HIS A 350 -10.50 -22.84 -14.99
CA HIS A 350 -10.75 -23.80 -16.07
C HIS A 350 -10.62 -25.25 -15.58
N TYR A 351 -9.46 -25.65 -15.07
CA TYR A 351 -9.19 -27.05 -14.78
C TYR A 351 -9.95 -27.56 -13.54
N VAL A 352 -10.00 -26.77 -12.46
CA VAL A 352 -10.61 -27.23 -11.21
C VAL A 352 -12.11 -26.94 -11.16
N ARG A 353 -12.54 -25.72 -11.49
CA ARG A 353 -13.96 -25.34 -11.37
C ARG A 353 -14.80 -25.84 -12.55
N ARG A 354 -14.35 -25.63 -13.79
CA ARG A 354 -15.11 -26.03 -14.99
C ARG A 354 -14.94 -27.52 -15.31
N LYS A 355 -13.73 -28.08 -15.16
CA LYS A 355 -13.43 -29.48 -15.53
C LYS A 355 -13.37 -30.48 -14.36
N GLY A 356 -13.42 -30.02 -13.09
CA GLY A 356 -13.42 -30.90 -11.92
C GLY A 356 -12.10 -31.64 -11.67
N MET A 357 -10.98 -31.14 -12.21
CA MET A 357 -9.64 -31.70 -12.02
C MET A 357 -9.00 -31.19 -10.71
N ALA A 358 -7.83 -31.73 -10.35
CA ALA A 358 -7.08 -31.30 -9.18
C ALA A 358 -5.82 -30.54 -9.58
N MET A 359 -5.63 -29.34 -9.03
CA MET A 359 -4.39 -28.55 -9.14
C MET A 359 -3.91 -28.16 -7.73
N PRO A 360 -3.48 -29.13 -6.91
CA PRO A 360 -3.21 -28.92 -5.48
C PRO A 360 -2.13 -27.87 -5.20
N TYR A 361 -1.11 -27.75 -6.04
CA TYR A 361 -0.07 -26.75 -5.85
C TYR A 361 -0.58 -25.35 -6.21
N THR A 362 -1.31 -25.23 -7.31
CA THR A 362 -1.94 -23.98 -7.71
C THR A 362 -2.99 -23.52 -6.70
N GLU A 363 -3.77 -24.45 -6.11
CA GLU A 363 -4.69 -24.14 -5.02
C GLU A 363 -3.97 -23.55 -3.81
N ARG A 364 -2.83 -24.15 -3.43
CA ARG A 364 -1.98 -23.61 -2.35
C ARG A 364 -1.45 -22.23 -2.68
N VAL A 365 -0.99 -21.97 -3.90
CA VAL A 365 -0.59 -20.62 -4.33
C VAL A 365 -1.76 -19.64 -4.17
N LEU A 366 -2.95 -19.99 -4.69
CA LEU A 366 -4.15 -19.14 -4.58
C LEU A 366 -4.57 -18.89 -3.13
N SER A 367 -4.36 -19.85 -2.22
CA SER A 367 -4.64 -19.67 -0.79
C SER A 367 -3.83 -18.55 -0.14
N VAL A 368 -2.68 -18.17 -0.74
CA VAL A 368 -1.82 -17.10 -0.24
C VAL A 368 -1.90 -15.82 -1.07
N ILE A 369 -2.07 -15.93 -2.39
CA ILE A 369 -2.03 -14.75 -3.26
C ILE A 369 -3.37 -14.05 -3.40
N ARG A 370 -4.49 -14.74 -3.14
CA ARG A 370 -5.84 -14.15 -3.20
C ARG A 370 -6.03 -13.04 -2.14
N PRO A 371 -6.82 -12.00 -2.45
CA PRO A 371 -7.31 -11.66 -3.78
C PRO A 371 -6.14 -11.28 -4.72
N GLU A 372 -6.17 -11.78 -5.96
CA GLU A 372 -5.14 -11.45 -6.95
C GLU A 372 -5.21 -9.95 -7.34
N GLY A 373 -4.06 -9.28 -7.35
CA GLY A 373 -3.93 -7.85 -7.60
C GLY A 373 -3.54 -7.50 -9.03
N TYR A 374 -2.87 -6.36 -9.20
CA TYR A 374 -2.42 -5.84 -10.49
C TYR A 374 -1.10 -6.44 -10.95
N ASP A 375 -1.01 -6.71 -12.25
CA ASP A 375 0.24 -6.86 -13.01
C ASP A 375 0.08 -6.16 -14.35
N ARG A 376 1.15 -5.57 -14.87
CA ARG A 376 1.09 -4.72 -16.07
C ARG A 376 0.93 -5.51 -17.38
N ASP A 377 1.41 -6.75 -17.43
CA ASP A 377 1.58 -7.51 -18.67
C ASP A 377 0.47 -8.56 -18.88
N GLN A 378 -0.30 -8.82 -17.83
CA GLN A 378 -1.37 -9.82 -17.75
C GLN A 378 -2.75 -9.17 -17.62
N PRO A 379 -3.86 -9.92 -17.81
CA PRO A 379 -5.20 -9.43 -17.48
C PRO A 379 -5.33 -8.95 -16.02
N ALA A 380 -4.58 -9.58 -15.11
CA ALA A 380 -4.53 -9.32 -13.67
C ALA A 380 -5.91 -9.46 -12.97
N PHE A 381 -5.99 -9.15 -11.67
CA PHE A 381 -7.24 -9.15 -10.89
C PHE A 381 -8.04 -10.47 -10.98
N GLY A 382 -7.34 -11.60 -11.12
CA GLY A 382 -7.94 -12.85 -11.57
C GLY A 382 -9.04 -13.38 -10.66
N SER A 383 -8.94 -13.16 -9.34
CA SER A 383 -9.98 -13.57 -8.40
C SER A 383 -11.35 -12.93 -8.67
N LEU A 384 -11.41 -11.79 -9.36
CA LEU A 384 -12.64 -11.22 -9.92
C LEU A 384 -12.92 -11.77 -11.32
N LEU A 385 -11.93 -11.63 -12.22
CA LEU A 385 -12.09 -11.84 -13.65
C LEU A 385 -12.42 -13.29 -14.02
N PHE A 386 -11.89 -14.26 -13.25
CA PHE A 386 -11.95 -15.67 -13.62
C PHE A 386 -12.57 -16.58 -12.57
N ASN A 387 -12.66 -16.20 -11.29
CA ASN A 387 -13.19 -17.11 -10.25
C ASN A 387 -14.72 -17.34 -10.35
N GLU A 388 -15.12 -18.47 -10.93
CA GLU A 388 -16.52 -18.91 -11.00
C GLU A 388 -16.94 -19.75 -9.79
N GLY A 389 -16.08 -19.87 -8.77
CA GLY A 389 -16.38 -20.57 -7.53
C GLY A 389 -17.37 -19.83 -6.62
N LYS A 390 -17.83 -20.52 -5.57
CA LYS A 390 -18.62 -19.91 -4.49
C LYS A 390 -17.76 -18.94 -3.67
N ALA A 391 -18.41 -17.94 -3.07
CA ALA A 391 -17.79 -17.05 -2.09
C ALA A 391 -17.10 -17.85 -0.96
N GLU A 392 -15.89 -17.44 -0.60
CA GLU A 392 -15.20 -17.96 0.57
C GLU A 392 -15.85 -17.42 1.85
N PRO A 393 -16.00 -18.23 2.91
CA PRO A 393 -16.44 -17.73 4.20
C PRO A 393 -15.43 -16.75 4.77
N ALA A 394 -15.91 -15.83 5.62
CA ALA A 394 -15.03 -14.93 6.36
C ALA A 394 -14.11 -15.75 7.29
N ARG A 395 -12.81 -15.52 7.18
CA ARG A 395 -11.77 -16.08 8.03
C ARG A 395 -11.24 -14.95 8.91
N ILE A 396 -11.31 -15.14 10.22
CA ILE A 396 -10.85 -14.16 11.22
C ILE A 396 -9.66 -14.74 11.97
N HIS A 397 -8.58 -13.98 12.01
CA HIS A 397 -7.44 -14.21 12.88
C HIS A 397 -7.48 -13.18 14.00
N ALA A 398 -7.76 -13.62 15.22
CA ALA A 398 -7.75 -12.75 16.40
C ALA A 398 -6.33 -12.72 16.98
N TYR A 399 -5.77 -11.53 17.19
CA TYR A 399 -4.46 -11.43 17.84
C TYR A 399 -4.59 -11.70 19.34
N SER A 400 -3.63 -12.42 19.89
CA SER A 400 -3.53 -12.64 21.32
C SER A 400 -3.11 -11.35 22.06
N PRO A 401 -3.64 -11.09 23.27
CA PRO A 401 -3.05 -10.11 24.18
C PRO A 401 -1.59 -10.44 24.47
N PHE A 402 -0.74 -9.44 24.65
CA PHE A 402 0.64 -9.70 25.08
C PHE A 402 0.69 -10.10 26.54
N GLU A 403 1.28 -11.25 26.85
CA GLU A 403 1.56 -11.70 28.21
C GLU A 403 3.05 -11.55 28.52
N VAL A 404 3.38 -10.80 29.56
CA VAL A 404 4.76 -10.66 30.04
C VAL A 404 5.10 -11.83 30.97
N PRO A 405 6.12 -12.64 30.66
CA PRO A 405 6.50 -13.75 31.53
C PRO A 405 7.17 -13.25 32.81
N ALA A 406 7.18 -14.09 33.85
CA ALA A 406 7.76 -13.75 35.16
C ALA A 406 9.24 -13.35 35.11
N SER A 407 10.00 -13.87 34.14
CA SER A 407 11.38 -13.50 33.89
C SER A 407 11.66 -13.43 32.39
N GLY A 408 12.54 -12.51 32.00
CA GLY A 408 13.16 -12.44 30.68
C GLY A 408 14.40 -13.35 30.58
N LEU A 409 15.28 -13.04 29.63
CA LEU A 409 16.47 -13.85 29.34
C LEU A 409 17.52 -13.87 30.46
N ALA A 410 17.55 -12.87 31.35
CA ALA A 410 18.56 -12.75 32.41
C ALA A 410 18.01 -12.35 33.79
N GLY A 411 16.68 -12.26 33.97
CA GLY A 411 16.10 -11.99 35.29
C GLY A 411 14.67 -11.45 35.23
N ALA A 412 14.21 -10.80 36.30
CA ALA A 412 12.88 -10.19 36.34
C ALA A 412 12.80 -8.91 35.47
N TYR A 413 11.67 -8.73 34.78
CA TYR A 413 11.39 -7.48 34.08
C TYR A 413 11.17 -6.33 35.09
N PRO A 414 11.48 -5.08 34.71
CA PRO A 414 11.16 -3.92 35.52
C PRO A 414 9.63 -3.66 35.55
N PHE A 415 9.16 -2.97 36.59
CA PHE A 415 7.73 -2.78 36.92
C PHE A 415 6.84 -2.18 35.81
N HIS A 416 7.43 -1.49 34.83
CA HIS A 416 6.70 -0.83 33.75
C HIS A 416 6.40 -1.75 32.56
N VAL A 417 7.16 -2.86 32.42
CA VAL A 417 6.90 -3.89 31.42
C VAL A 417 5.77 -4.76 31.94
N ARG A 418 4.60 -4.67 31.30
CA ARG A 418 3.35 -5.28 31.76
C ARG A 418 2.60 -6.00 30.65
N SER A 419 1.85 -7.02 31.04
CA SER A 419 0.88 -7.66 30.14
C SER A 419 -0.20 -6.67 29.71
N ASP A 420 -0.79 -6.93 28.54
CA ASP A 420 -2.00 -6.25 28.11
C ASP A 420 -3.16 -6.57 29.07
N ALA A 421 -3.98 -5.56 29.38
CA ALA A 421 -5.21 -5.73 30.14
C ALA A 421 -6.41 -5.87 29.18
N GLU A 422 -7.26 -6.87 29.38
CA GLU A 422 -8.50 -7.00 28.62
C GLU A 422 -9.52 -5.93 29.05
N SER A 423 -10.24 -5.38 28.07
CA SER A 423 -11.34 -4.44 28.28
C SER A 423 -12.40 -5.00 29.23
N SER A 424 -12.54 -4.28 30.34
CA SER A 424 -13.64 -4.41 31.28
C SER A 424 -14.99 -3.95 30.70
N ARG A 425 -14.98 -3.20 29.59
CA ARG A 425 -16.17 -2.60 28.98
C ARG A 425 -16.69 -3.37 27.77
N TYR A 426 -15.81 -3.84 26.89
CA TYR A 426 -16.19 -4.37 25.58
C TYR A 426 -15.89 -5.87 25.44
N GLY A 427 -16.90 -6.64 25.04
CA GLY A 427 -16.72 -7.97 24.43
C GLY A 427 -16.97 -7.87 22.93
N VAL A 428 -16.03 -8.32 22.10
CA VAL A 428 -16.11 -8.17 20.64
C VAL A 428 -16.13 -9.54 19.98
N LYS A 429 -17.07 -9.74 19.05
CA LYS A 429 -17.08 -10.85 18.11
C LYS A 429 -17.04 -10.32 16.69
N VAL A 430 -16.23 -10.94 15.84
CA VAL A 430 -16.13 -10.63 14.42
C VAL A 430 -16.46 -11.90 13.65
N CYS A 431 -17.52 -11.87 12.85
CA CYS A 431 -18.05 -13.04 12.14
C CYS A 431 -18.23 -14.27 13.04
N GLY A 432 -18.58 -14.04 14.33
CA GLY A 432 -18.74 -15.08 15.35
C GLY A 432 -17.46 -15.47 16.10
N THR A 433 -16.27 -15.08 15.63
CA THR A 433 -14.98 -15.30 16.29
C THR A 433 -14.76 -14.26 17.39
N ASP A 434 -14.41 -14.70 18.60
CA ASP A 434 -14.07 -13.79 19.70
C ASP A 434 -12.76 -13.04 19.41
N VAL A 435 -12.78 -11.71 19.60
CA VAL A 435 -11.64 -10.81 19.46
C VAL A 435 -11.48 -10.05 20.77
N VAL A 436 -10.30 -10.11 21.37
CA VAL A 436 -10.04 -9.43 22.64
C VAL A 436 -9.86 -7.93 22.38
N ALA A 437 -10.62 -7.10 23.10
CA ALA A 437 -10.37 -5.66 23.19
C ALA A 437 -9.38 -5.41 24.34
N ILE A 438 -8.34 -4.63 24.08
CA ILE A 438 -7.28 -4.30 25.05
C ILE A 438 -7.51 -2.89 25.61
N GLU A 439 -7.36 -2.72 26.92
CA GLU A 439 -7.40 -1.42 27.57
C GLU A 439 -6.13 -0.64 27.26
N TYR A 440 -6.28 0.52 26.61
CA TYR A 440 -5.20 1.50 26.49
C TYR A 440 -5.40 2.53 27.60
N ASP A 441 -5.15 2.08 28.84
CA ASP A 441 -5.17 2.90 30.05
C ASP A 441 -3.73 3.13 30.57
N ASN A 442 -3.38 4.40 30.78
CA ASN A 442 -2.11 4.77 31.42
C ASN A 442 -2.29 5.76 32.59
N THR A 443 -3.49 5.82 33.18
CA THR A 443 -3.84 6.71 34.31
C THR A 443 -2.93 6.52 35.53
N GLY A 444 -2.45 5.31 35.79
CA GLY A 444 -1.51 4.99 36.87
C GLY A 444 -0.11 5.62 36.75
N PHE A 445 0.22 6.27 35.63
CA PHE A 445 1.59 6.70 35.29
C PHE A 445 1.73 8.19 35.01
N GLY A 446 0.96 9.02 35.72
CA GLY A 446 1.13 10.48 35.69
C GLY A 446 0.13 11.23 34.80
N ASN A 447 -1.17 10.93 34.93
CA ASN A 447 -2.27 11.65 34.27
C ASN A 447 -2.37 11.47 32.74
N GLN A 448 -2.15 10.25 32.26
CA GLN A 448 -2.08 9.95 30.83
C GLN A 448 -3.42 9.52 30.19
N GLY A 449 -4.49 9.34 30.99
CA GLY A 449 -5.86 9.11 30.51
C GLY A 449 -6.15 7.70 29.98
N HIS A 450 -7.43 7.38 29.81
CA HIS A 450 -7.96 6.14 29.23
C HIS A 450 -9.06 6.51 28.22
N ASN A 451 -8.64 6.85 26.99
CA ASN A 451 -9.57 7.35 25.97
C ASN A 451 -10.12 6.24 25.06
N MET A 452 -9.38 5.14 24.92
CA MET A 452 -9.65 4.10 23.93
C MET A 452 -9.39 2.71 24.51
N ASP A 453 -10.20 1.76 24.09
CA ASP A 453 -9.88 0.34 24.05
C ASP A 453 -9.69 -0.05 22.58
N ILE A 454 -8.86 -1.06 22.31
CA ILE A 454 -8.51 -1.44 20.93
C ILE A 454 -8.70 -2.94 20.74
N ALA A 455 -9.56 -3.33 19.80
CA ALA A 455 -9.69 -4.69 19.30
C ALA A 455 -9.04 -4.81 17.93
N ARG A 456 -8.00 -5.65 17.84
CA ARG A 456 -7.27 -5.92 16.61
C ARG A 456 -7.53 -7.34 16.14
N PHE A 457 -7.69 -7.50 14.84
CA PHE A 457 -7.82 -8.80 14.17
C PHE A 457 -7.39 -8.66 12.71
N ALA A 458 -7.23 -9.79 12.03
CA ALA A 458 -7.06 -9.82 10.59
C ALA A 458 -8.16 -10.65 9.92
N SER A 459 -8.53 -10.30 8.70
CA SER A 459 -9.49 -11.10 7.93
C SER A 459 -9.27 -11.08 6.43
N ASN A 460 -9.91 -12.03 5.74
CA ASN A 460 -9.92 -12.11 4.28
C ASN A 460 -11.02 -11.23 3.65
N THR A 461 -11.68 -10.38 4.42
CA THR A 461 -12.75 -9.49 3.97
C THR A 461 -12.65 -8.11 4.62
N LEU A 462 -12.92 -7.03 3.89
CA LEU A 462 -13.03 -5.69 4.46
C LEU A 462 -14.41 -5.41 5.07
N THR A 463 -15.38 -6.30 4.89
CA THR A 463 -16.75 -6.14 5.40
C THR A 463 -17.16 -7.25 6.38
N PRO A 464 -16.37 -7.57 7.41
CA PRO A 464 -16.81 -8.52 8.42
C PRO A 464 -18.02 -7.98 9.20
N GLN A 465 -18.88 -8.89 9.65
CA GLN A 465 -19.91 -8.59 10.63
C GLN A 465 -19.27 -8.44 12.00
N VAL A 466 -19.63 -7.39 12.73
CA VAL A 466 -19.11 -7.09 14.06
C VAL A 466 -20.28 -7.10 15.05
N GLU A 467 -20.06 -7.74 16.19
CA GLU A 467 -20.93 -7.69 17.35
C GLU A 467 -20.10 -7.17 18.54
N ILE A 468 -20.59 -6.14 19.23
CA ILE A 468 -19.97 -5.60 20.44
C ILE A 468 -20.99 -5.66 21.57
N ARG A 469 -20.63 -6.36 22.64
CA ARG A 469 -21.42 -6.46 23.88
C ARG A 469 -20.79 -5.61 24.97
N LEU A 470 -21.58 -4.76 25.62
CA LEU A 470 -21.16 -4.04 26.82
C LEU A 470 -21.14 -4.99 28.03
N LYS A 471 -19.99 -5.07 28.70
CA LYS A 471 -19.73 -5.87 29.91
C LYS A 471 -19.95 -5.07 31.20
N ASP A 472 -19.90 -3.74 31.11
CA ASP A 472 -19.98 -2.80 32.23
C ASP A 472 -21.40 -2.65 32.83
N GLY A 473 -22.41 -3.27 32.22
CA GLY A 473 -23.80 -3.17 32.65
C GLY A 473 -24.49 -1.86 32.28
N ILE A 474 -23.85 -0.98 31.51
CA ILE A 474 -24.44 0.28 31.00
C ILE A 474 -25.33 -0.03 29.78
N ASP A 475 -26.48 0.65 29.65
CA ASP A 475 -27.37 0.52 28.49
C ASP A 475 -26.86 1.35 27.31
N ILE A 476 -26.96 0.82 26.09
CA ILE A 476 -26.73 1.54 24.84
C ILE A 476 -27.94 2.45 24.57
N ASN A 477 -27.75 3.75 24.76
CA ASN A 477 -28.71 4.82 24.48
C ASN A 477 -28.36 5.61 23.22
N SER A 478 -27.08 5.67 22.85
CA SER A 478 -26.62 6.26 21.59
C SER A 478 -25.37 5.55 21.07
N ILE A 479 -25.19 5.58 19.76
CA ILE A 479 -24.02 5.01 19.10
C ILE A 479 -23.59 5.83 17.90
N THR A 480 -22.28 6.06 17.80
CA THR A 480 -21.65 6.72 16.65
C THR A 480 -20.45 5.87 16.23
N ILE A 481 -20.35 5.54 14.94
CA ILE A 481 -19.23 4.78 14.40
C ILE A 481 -18.52 5.64 13.36
N HIS A 482 -17.24 5.91 13.56
CA HIS A 482 -16.44 6.73 12.64
C HIS A 482 -15.64 5.85 11.65
N PRO A 483 -15.49 6.28 10.38
CA PRO A 483 -16.08 7.49 9.79
C PRO A 483 -17.60 7.37 9.64
N VAL A 484 -18.34 8.34 10.16
CA VAL A 484 -19.81 8.31 10.25
C VAL A 484 -20.52 8.22 8.90
N LEU A 485 -19.89 8.70 7.83
CA LEU A 485 -20.38 8.54 6.45
C LEU A 485 -20.49 7.07 6.03
N PHE A 486 -19.74 6.18 6.70
CA PHE A 486 -19.67 4.77 6.36
C PHE A 486 -20.69 3.94 7.11
N TYR A 487 -21.20 4.48 8.22
CA TYR A 487 -22.06 3.76 9.16
C TYR A 487 -23.31 4.59 9.47
N PRO A 488 -24.26 4.67 8.52
CA PRO A 488 -25.52 5.37 8.76
C PRO A 488 -26.32 4.63 9.85
N GLN A 489 -27.14 5.36 10.62
CA GLN A 489 -27.79 4.82 11.82
C GLN A 489 -28.70 3.61 11.52
N GLU A 490 -29.34 3.58 10.35
CA GLU A 490 -30.16 2.47 9.87
C GLU A 490 -29.38 1.18 9.59
N ALA A 491 -28.06 1.26 9.43
CA ALA A 491 -27.19 0.10 9.24
C ALA A 491 -26.65 -0.47 10.57
N ILE A 492 -26.98 0.16 11.70
CA ILE A 492 -26.53 -0.23 13.03
C ILE A 492 -27.71 -0.83 13.81
N GLU A 493 -27.57 -2.08 14.22
CA GLU A 493 -28.56 -2.77 15.05
C GLU A 493 -28.16 -2.66 16.51
N VAL A 494 -29.07 -2.21 17.37
CA VAL A 494 -28.93 -2.31 18.84
C VAL A 494 -29.93 -3.35 19.35
N SER A 495 -29.46 -4.31 20.14
CA SER A 495 -30.29 -5.37 20.70
C SER A 495 -31.39 -4.83 21.61
N ALA A 496 -32.48 -5.60 21.76
CA ALA A 496 -33.63 -5.18 22.58
C ALA A 496 -33.29 -4.94 24.06
N ASP A 497 -32.29 -5.67 24.61
CA ASP A 497 -31.76 -5.46 25.96
C ASP A 497 -30.80 -4.27 26.07
N LYS A 498 -30.54 -3.58 24.95
CA LYS A 498 -29.61 -2.47 24.82
C LYS A 498 -28.18 -2.79 25.24
N LYS A 499 -27.75 -4.05 25.21
CA LYS A 499 -26.39 -4.45 25.61
C LYS A 499 -25.47 -4.75 24.44
N THR A 500 -26.01 -4.95 23.25
CA THR A 500 -25.26 -5.40 22.09
C THR A 500 -25.51 -4.48 20.90
N VAL A 501 -24.44 -4.09 20.21
CA VAL A 501 -24.51 -3.48 18.89
C VAL A 501 -24.02 -4.48 17.84
N ARG A 502 -24.68 -4.51 16.67
CA ARG A 502 -24.23 -5.21 15.48
C ARG A 502 -24.16 -4.27 14.28
N PHE A 503 -23.12 -4.42 13.47
CA PHE A 503 -22.97 -3.72 12.21
C PHE A 503 -21.96 -4.45 11.32
N THR A 504 -21.94 -4.12 10.03
CA THR A 504 -20.92 -4.61 9.09
C THR A 504 -19.86 -3.53 8.92
N MET A 505 -18.57 -3.88 9.01
CA MET A 505 -17.51 -2.93 8.65
C MET A 505 -17.61 -2.53 7.17
N ASP A 506 -17.20 -1.30 6.86
CA ASP A 506 -17.25 -0.75 5.51
C ASP A 506 -15.94 -1.01 4.75
N ASP A 507 -16.05 -1.39 3.48
CA ASP A 507 -14.88 -1.75 2.65
C ASP A 507 -14.00 -0.57 2.24
N ARG A 508 -14.46 0.66 2.43
CA ARG A 508 -13.66 1.84 2.12
C ARG A 508 -12.52 2.03 3.11
N LEU A 509 -12.60 1.46 4.32
CA LEU A 509 -11.56 1.63 5.32
C LEU A 509 -11.53 0.47 6.33
N PRO A 510 -10.37 -0.15 6.58
CA PRO A 510 -10.24 -1.29 7.51
C PRO A 510 -10.29 -0.90 8.99
N TYR A 511 -10.75 0.32 9.31
CA TYR A 511 -10.72 0.89 10.66
C TYR A 511 -12.09 1.46 11.02
N ALA A 512 -12.47 1.31 12.28
CA ALA A 512 -13.65 1.97 12.83
C ALA A 512 -13.40 2.44 14.26
N ILE A 513 -13.97 3.58 14.64
CA ILE A 513 -14.01 4.04 16.03
C ILE A 513 -15.47 4.06 16.49
N VAL A 514 -15.80 3.22 17.46
CA VAL A 514 -17.15 3.04 18.02
C VAL A 514 -17.25 3.82 19.32
N ALA A 515 -18.09 4.85 19.33
CA ALA A 515 -18.45 5.63 20.50
C ALA A 515 -19.85 5.24 20.98
N VAL A 516 -19.91 4.64 22.17
CA VAL A 516 -21.15 4.19 22.82
C VAL A 516 -21.50 5.14 23.97
N ASN A 517 -22.73 5.68 23.95
CA ASN A 517 -23.24 6.65 24.93
C ASN A 517 -22.43 7.94 25.06
N GLY A 518 -21.59 8.25 24.08
CA GLY A 518 -20.81 9.47 24.01
C GLY A 518 -21.19 10.28 22.79
N GLY A 519 -21.53 11.55 22.99
CA GLY A 519 -21.66 12.53 21.91
C GLY A 519 -20.45 13.45 21.94
N ASP A 520 -19.64 13.39 20.89
CA ASP A 520 -18.34 14.05 20.69
C ASP A 520 -17.10 13.28 21.21
N PRO A 521 -16.06 13.05 20.38
CA PRO A 521 -15.00 12.08 20.67
C PRO A 521 -14.00 12.39 21.80
N GLN A 522 -14.18 13.41 22.66
CA GLN A 522 -13.01 14.02 23.32
C GLN A 522 -13.13 14.58 24.74
N ASP A 523 -14.28 14.49 25.39
CA ASP A 523 -14.23 14.65 26.84
C ASP A 523 -13.47 13.42 27.35
N ALA A 524 -12.31 13.63 27.96
CA ALA A 524 -11.55 12.55 28.58
C ALA A 524 -12.41 12.02 29.74
N ILE A 525 -13.30 11.09 29.43
CA ILE A 525 -14.12 10.41 30.42
C ILE A 525 -13.36 9.14 30.72
N THR A 526 -12.54 9.17 31.77
CA THR A 526 -11.88 7.98 32.33
C THR A 526 -12.85 6.81 32.53
N ASN A 527 -14.16 7.10 32.64
CA ASN A 527 -15.23 6.13 32.85
C ASN A 527 -16.01 5.75 31.57
N GLY A 528 -15.51 6.10 30.38
CA GLY A 528 -16.23 5.89 29.13
C GLY A 528 -15.36 5.82 27.86
N PRO A 529 -14.32 4.97 27.80
CA PRO A 529 -13.42 4.86 26.65
C PRO A 529 -14.18 4.46 25.38
N GLN A 530 -13.76 4.94 24.21
CA GLN A 530 -14.26 4.49 22.91
C GLN A 530 -13.61 3.16 22.52
N LEU A 531 -14.18 2.43 21.55
CA LEU A 531 -13.59 1.21 21.02
C LEU A 531 -13.05 1.42 19.61
N VAL A 532 -11.80 1.10 19.38
CA VAL A 532 -11.17 1.09 18.06
C VAL A 532 -11.15 -0.34 17.53
N LEU A 533 -11.61 -0.53 16.29
CA LEU A 533 -11.52 -1.78 15.55
C LEU A 533 -10.46 -1.66 14.46
N ILE A 534 -9.55 -2.64 14.41
CA ILE A 534 -8.51 -2.73 13.40
C ILE A 534 -8.64 -4.07 12.69
N ASN A 535 -9.03 -4.04 11.40
CA ASN A 535 -9.16 -5.22 10.54
C ASN A 535 -8.00 -5.28 9.54
N ASP A 536 -6.90 -5.91 9.91
CA ASP A 536 -5.81 -6.13 8.97
C ASP A 536 -6.19 -7.12 7.85
N PRO A 537 -5.54 -7.06 6.68
CA PRO A 537 -5.57 -8.20 5.78
C PRO A 537 -4.92 -9.42 6.45
N LEU A 538 -5.35 -10.65 6.15
CA LEU A 538 -4.62 -11.84 6.61
C LEU A 538 -3.15 -11.76 6.17
N GLU A 539 -2.24 -12.06 7.10
CA GLU A 539 -0.83 -12.09 6.80
C GLU A 539 -0.52 -13.26 5.84
N LYS A 540 0.34 -12.99 4.86
CA LYS A 540 0.77 -13.98 3.88
C LYS A 540 1.99 -14.72 4.43
N SER A 541 1.90 -16.05 4.53
CA SER A 541 2.95 -16.90 5.11
C SER A 541 4.31 -16.73 4.44
N GLU A 542 4.34 -16.50 3.13
CA GLU A 542 5.55 -16.18 2.35
C GLU A 542 6.21 -14.84 2.67
N ARG A 543 5.54 -13.93 3.39
CA ARG A 543 6.14 -12.69 3.91
C ARG A 543 6.84 -12.89 5.25
N LYS A 544 6.54 -13.99 5.95
CA LYS A 544 7.17 -14.34 7.23
C LYS A 544 8.49 -15.08 6.95
N PRO A 545 9.64 -14.53 7.35
CA PRO A 545 10.90 -15.24 7.19
C PRO A 545 10.92 -16.51 8.05
N SER A 546 11.51 -17.58 7.52
CA SER A 546 11.82 -18.77 8.31
C SER A 546 13.05 -18.46 9.18
N PRO A 547 13.00 -18.72 10.51
CA PRO A 547 14.14 -18.50 11.40
C PRO A 547 15.38 -19.31 11.01
N ASP A 548 15.19 -20.46 10.36
CA ASP A 548 16.26 -21.38 9.94
C ASP A 548 16.82 -21.05 8.54
N ALA A 549 16.28 -20.03 7.86
CA ALA A 549 16.74 -19.65 6.54
C ALA A 549 18.18 -19.07 6.60
N PRO A 550 19.06 -19.40 5.64
CA PRO A 550 20.48 -19.04 5.71
C PRO A 550 20.76 -17.53 5.68
N ASN A 551 19.79 -16.72 5.24
CA ASN A 551 19.89 -15.26 5.20
C ASN A 551 19.25 -14.54 6.40
N VAL A 552 18.72 -15.30 7.36
CA VAL A 552 17.97 -14.80 8.52
C VAL A 552 18.79 -14.98 9.80
N LEU A 553 18.82 -13.94 10.62
CA LEU A 553 19.31 -13.99 12.00
C LEU A 553 18.09 -13.98 12.93
N ASP A 554 17.89 -15.09 13.66
CA ASP A 554 16.92 -15.15 14.76
C ASP A 554 17.44 -14.36 15.96
N PHE A 555 16.83 -13.20 16.20
CA PHE A 555 17.25 -12.28 17.24
C PHE A 555 17.11 -12.87 18.64
N LYS A 556 16.11 -13.71 18.90
CA LYS A 556 15.87 -14.25 20.25
C LYS A 556 17.00 -15.17 20.68
N ALA A 557 17.35 -16.13 19.82
CA ALA A 557 18.47 -17.03 20.04
C ALA A 557 19.79 -16.24 20.15
N PHE A 558 20.04 -15.32 19.21
CA PHE A 558 21.23 -14.48 19.23
C PHE A 558 21.35 -13.65 20.52
N ALA A 559 20.27 -13.02 20.96
CA ALA A 559 20.25 -12.17 22.15
C ALA A 559 20.49 -12.97 23.43
N GLN A 560 19.97 -14.20 23.51
CA GLN A 560 20.23 -15.09 24.64
C GLN A 560 21.72 -15.44 24.76
N ASP A 561 22.35 -15.84 23.65
CA ASP A 561 23.79 -16.16 23.63
C ASP A 561 24.64 -14.93 23.90
N TYR A 562 24.28 -13.79 23.29
CA TYR A 562 25.00 -12.53 23.47
C TYR A 562 24.96 -12.09 24.93
N LEU A 563 23.79 -12.10 25.57
CA LEU A 563 23.62 -11.65 26.94
C LEU A 563 24.28 -12.60 27.96
N ALA A 564 24.32 -13.91 27.66
CA ALA A 564 25.06 -14.87 28.47
C ALA A 564 26.57 -14.61 28.45
N ALA A 565 27.12 -14.21 27.29
CA ALA A 565 28.53 -13.85 27.13
C ALA A 565 28.86 -12.42 27.60
N HIS A 566 27.90 -11.50 27.51
CA HIS A 566 28.06 -10.07 27.79
C HIS A 566 26.93 -9.59 28.74
N PRO A 567 26.90 -10.07 29.99
CA PRO A 567 25.84 -9.69 30.92
C PRO A 567 25.91 -8.19 31.23
N ASN A 568 24.74 -7.57 31.42
CA ASN A 568 24.63 -6.17 31.84
C ASN A 568 25.33 -5.99 33.21
N ALA A 569 26.49 -5.33 33.19
CA ALA A 569 27.39 -5.23 34.34
C ALA A 569 27.31 -3.88 35.08
N ASP A 570 26.41 -2.98 34.68
CA ASP A 570 26.24 -1.68 35.32
C ASP A 570 26.00 -1.84 36.85
N ARG A 571 26.73 -1.07 37.68
CA ARG A 571 26.56 -1.06 39.14
C ARG A 571 26.32 0.36 39.63
N VAL A 572 25.30 0.52 40.47
CA VAL A 572 24.98 1.82 41.07
C VAL A 572 26.19 2.37 41.83
N GLY A 573 26.51 3.63 41.59
CA GLY A 573 27.66 4.35 42.15
C GLY A 573 28.95 4.21 41.33
N GLU A 574 29.07 3.24 40.43
CA GLU A 574 30.21 3.17 39.52
C GLU A 574 30.16 4.27 38.47
N ILE A 575 31.34 4.71 38.04
CA ILE A 575 31.50 5.74 37.01
C ILE A 575 30.95 5.20 35.69
N CYS A 576 29.89 5.83 35.18
CA CYS A 576 29.33 5.51 33.86
C CYS A 576 29.88 6.41 32.77
N ARG A 577 30.45 7.57 33.15
CA ARG A 577 31.03 8.56 32.23
C ARG A 577 32.11 9.35 32.96
N PRO A 578 33.36 9.42 32.46
CA PRO A 578 34.37 10.28 33.06
C PRO A 578 34.01 11.76 32.87
N ALA A 579 34.47 12.63 33.79
CA ALA A 579 34.38 14.07 33.59
C ALA A 579 35.07 14.48 32.29
N GLY A 580 34.53 15.48 31.59
CA GLY A 580 35.02 15.83 30.27
C GLY A 580 34.50 17.17 29.77
N THR A 581 34.78 17.41 28.50
CA THR A 581 34.39 18.64 27.81
C THR A 581 33.81 18.30 26.44
N VAL A 582 32.89 19.12 25.94
CA VAL A 582 32.34 19.00 24.59
C VAL A 582 32.20 20.37 23.95
N THR A 583 32.60 20.48 22.70
CA THR A 583 32.44 21.72 21.92
C THR A 583 31.28 21.56 20.95
N ASP A 584 30.26 22.42 21.07
CA ASP A 584 29.00 22.32 20.31
C ASP A 584 28.45 23.72 19.98
N THR A 585 27.68 23.83 18.89
CA THR A 585 26.95 25.06 18.53
C THR A 585 25.63 25.17 19.30
N SER A 586 25.71 25.26 20.63
CA SER A 586 24.57 25.05 21.53
C SER A 586 23.40 26.03 21.37
N LEU A 587 23.66 27.21 20.80
CA LEU A 587 22.65 28.24 20.57
C LEU A 587 22.18 28.33 19.11
N ASN A 588 22.59 27.39 18.26
CA ASN A 588 22.14 27.30 16.87
C ASN A 588 22.47 28.56 16.04
N ASN A 589 23.54 29.27 16.40
CA ASN A 589 23.99 30.51 15.78
C ASN A 589 25.35 30.37 15.07
N GLY A 590 25.85 29.14 14.92
CA GLY A 590 27.17 28.84 14.34
C GLY A 590 28.37 29.14 15.24
N LYS A 591 28.19 29.76 16.42
CA LYS A 591 29.27 29.96 17.40
C LYS A 591 29.49 28.67 18.19
N MET A 592 30.73 28.22 18.28
CA MET A 592 31.13 27.06 19.08
C MET A 592 31.28 27.47 20.55
N TYR A 593 30.75 26.66 21.45
CA TYR A 593 30.90 26.80 22.90
C TYR A 593 31.47 25.50 23.46
N THR A 594 32.41 25.59 24.39
CA THR A 594 32.96 24.42 25.09
C THR A 594 32.32 24.32 26.46
N TRP A 595 31.66 23.20 26.74
CA TRP A 595 30.99 22.94 28.01
C TRP A 595 31.70 21.83 28.78
N ASN A 596 32.12 22.14 30.00
CA ASN A 596 32.67 21.15 30.93
C ASN A 596 31.54 20.45 31.68
N TYR A 597 31.62 19.14 31.76
CA TYR A 597 30.69 18.32 32.53
C TYR A 597 31.42 17.43 33.52
N ASP A 598 30.76 17.21 34.65
CA ASP A 598 31.33 16.48 35.77
C ASP A 598 31.34 14.96 35.48
N GLU A 599 31.97 14.19 36.35
CA GLU A 599 31.92 12.73 36.31
C GLU A 599 30.48 12.25 36.55
N GLY A 600 30.01 11.29 35.74
CA GLY A 600 28.69 10.71 35.85
C GLY A 600 28.74 9.30 36.43
N HIS A 601 27.75 8.97 37.23
CA HIS A 601 27.62 7.68 37.89
C HIS A 601 26.36 6.94 37.44
N PHE A 602 26.41 5.61 37.53
CA PHE A 602 25.21 4.80 37.45
C PHE A 602 24.32 5.04 38.66
N VAL A 603 23.05 5.34 38.42
CA VAL A 603 22.02 5.52 39.45
C VAL A 603 20.98 4.40 39.37
N PRO A 604 20.17 4.16 40.43
CA PRO A 604 19.15 3.13 40.40
C PRO A 604 18.19 3.24 39.22
N TYR A 605 17.81 2.09 38.65
CA TYR A 605 16.85 2.02 37.52
C TYR A 605 15.51 2.71 37.83
N THR A 606 15.10 2.72 39.10
CA THR A 606 13.80 3.24 39.59
C THR A 606 13.77 4.74 39.86
N ASP A 607 14.90 5.45 39.76
CA ASP A 607 14.93 6.89 40.07
C ASP A 607 13.96 7.67 39.18
N LYS A 608 13.29 8.71 39.66
CA LYS A 608 12.28 9.38 38.82
C LYS A 608 12.93 10.26 37.76
N ILE A 609 13.95 11.01 38.13
CA ILE A 609 14.62 12.01 37.29
C ILE A 609 16.10 11.65 37.26
N VAL A 610 16.60 11.30 36.07
CA VAL A 610 18.02 11.05 35.81
C VAL A 610 18.43 11.97 34.66
N ALA A 611 19.48 12.74 34.87
CA ALA A 611 19.99 13.72 33.91
C ALA A 611 21.48 13.45 33.66
N PHE A 612 21.95 13.83 32.48
CA PHE A 612 23.38 13.83 32.17
C PHE A 612 24.18 14.59 33.25
N PRO A 613 25.39 14.13 33.65
CA PRO A 613 26.18 13.05 33.07
C PRO A 613 25.84 11.65 33.58
N ASP A 614 24.96 11.52 34.59
CA ASP A 614 24.56 10.25 35.18
C ASP A 614 23.74 9.38 34.19
N LYS A 615 23.73 8.08 34.46
CA LYS A 615 22.94 7.10 33.70
C LYS A 615 22.21 6.16 34.64
N ARG A 616 21.02 5.71 34.26
CA ARG A 616 20.40 4.55 34.91
C ARG A 616 21.25 3.30 34.70
N ALA A 617 21.51 2.55 35.77
CA ALA A 617 22.00 1.18 35.64
C ALA A 617 20.95 0.34 34.90
N ARG A 618 21.35 -0.35 33.83
CA ARG A 618 20.43 -1.17 33.02
C ARG A 618 19.84 -2.32 33.82
N ASN A 619 18.60 -2.68 33.49
CA ASN A 619 18.02 -3.95 33.95
C ASN A 619 18.79 -5.11 33.31
N ALA A 620 18.87 -6.25 34.01
CA ALA A 620 19.55 -7.44 33.50
C ALA A 620 19.03 -7.89 32.12
N ASN A 621 17.74 -7.68 31.82
CA ASN A 621 17.10 -8.02 30.55
C ASN A 621 17.22 -6.95 29.45
N ASP A 622 18.00 -5.87 29.62
CA ASP A 622 18.19 -4.88 28.56
C ASP A 622 19.00 -5.47 27.39
N LEU A 623 18.41 -5.49 26.19
CA LEU A 623 18.95 -6.10 24.97
C LEU A 623 19.49 -5.06 23.97
N SER A 624 19.69 -3.81 24.40
CA SER A 624 20.16 -2.74 23.51
C SER A 624 21.47 -3.11 22.80
N ASP A 625 22.45 -3.63 23.54
CA ASP A 625 23.76 -3.99 22.99
C ASP A 625 23.67 -5.24 22.11
N ALA A 626 22.83 -6.22 22.50
CA ALA A 626 22.56 -7.40 21.70
C ALA A 626 21.94 -7.05 20.33
N LEU A 627 21.04 -6.08 20.28
CA LEU A 627 20.46 -5.60 19.02
C LEU A 627 21.53 -4.98 18.11
N GLN A 628 22.38 -4.11 18.64
CA GLN A 628 23.44 -3.48 17.83
C GLN A 628 24.45 -4.53 17.34
N ALA A 629 24.80 -5.51 18.18
CA ALA A 629 25.65 -6.63 17.79
C ALA A 629 25.00 -7.53 16.72
N ALA A 630 23.69 -7.75 16.79
CA ALA A 630 22.94 -8.49 15.78
C ALA A 630 22.95 -7.77 14.41
N LEU A 631 22.71 -6.46 14.41
CA LEU A 631 22.78 -5.64 13.19
C LEU A 631 24.19 -5.66 12.59
N GLU A 632 25.23 -5.54 13.41
CA GLU A 632 26.62 -5.65 12.94
C GLU A 632 26.96 -7.04 12.41
N LYS A 633 26.43 -8.09 13.05
CA LYS A 633 26.56 -9.47 12.56
C LYS A 633 25.95 -9.64 11.17
N ILE A 634 24.77 -9.08 10.94
CA ILE A 634 24.12 -9.07 9.61
C ILE A 634 24.96 -8.26 8.62
N ARG A 635 25.48 -7.09 9.03
CA ARG A 635 26.30 -6.23 8.19
C ARG A 635 27.55 -6.97 7.66
N THR A 636 28.23 -7.69 8.55
CA THR A 636 29.53 -8.34 8.28
C THR A 636 29.43 -9.75 7.70
N THR A 637 28.27 -10.41 7.78
CA THR A 637 28.09 -11.78 7.27
C THR A 637 27.45 -11.75 5.88
N PRO A 638 28.12 -12.16 4.78
CA PRO A 638 27.63 -12.01 3.42
C PRO A 638 26.23 -12.57 3.15
N GLU A 639 25.91 -13.71 3.74
CA GLU A 639 24.64 -14.43 3.55
C GLU A 639 23.46 -13.75 4.26
N LEU A 640 23.72 -13.09 5.39
CA LEU A 640 22.67 -12.48 6.23
C LEU A 640 22.23 -11.12 5.70
N ASN A 641 20.92 -10.92 5.61
CA ASN A 641 20.29 -9.63 5.30
C ASN A 641 18.98 -9.39 6.06
N THR A 642 18.54 -10.35 6.88
CA THR A 642 17.25 -10.31 7.57
C THR A 642 17.43 -10.47 9.07
N LEU A 643 16.84 -9.56 9.86
CA LEU A 643 16.68 -9.67 11.31
C LEU A 643 15.26 -10.15 11.60
N TYR A 644 15.11 -11.37 12.13
CA TYR A 644 13.82 -11.90 12.57
C TYR A 644 13.68 -11.74 14.09
N ILE A 645 12.66 -11.01 14.52
CA ILE A 645 12.32 -10.83 15.93
C ILE A 645 11.09 -11.71 16.21
N GLY A 646 11.34 -12.91 16.72
CA GLY A 646 10.30 -13.90 17.01
C GLY A 646 9.43 -13.58 18.24
N PRO A 647 8.46 -14.45 18.57
CA PRO A 647 7.60 -14.29 19.75
C PRO A 647 8.39 -14.11 21.07
N GLY A 648 8.04 -13.08 21.83
CA GLY A 648 8.70 -12.75 23.10
C GLY A 648 8.58 -11.29 23.51
N VAL A 649 9.12 -10.97 24.69
CA VAL A 649 9.16 -9.61 25.24
C VAL A 649 10.61 -9.13 25.27
N TYR A 650 10.89 -8.01 24.60
CA TYR A 650 12.24 -7.48 24.41
C TYR A 650 12.33 -6.09 25.04
N LEU A 651 13.20 -5.92 26.04
CA LEU A 651 13.46 -4.62 26.68
C LEU A 651 14.71 -3.99 26.09
N TRP A 652 14.64 -2.77 25.55
CA TRP A 652 15.79 -2.14 24.85
C TRP A 652 15.63 -0.62 24.69
N SER A 653 16.57 0.07 24.06
CA SER A 653 16.51 1.50 23.72
C SER A 653 15.82 1.82 22.38
N GLY A 654 15.01 0.89 21.87
CA GLY A 654 14.32 0.98 20.58
C GLY A 654 15.05 0.27 19.44
N LEU A 655 14.34 0.06 18.32
CA LEU A 655 14.94 -0.47 17.10
C LEU A 655 15.76 0.63 16.41
N ARG A 656 17.08 0.60 16.58
CA ARG A 656 17.99 1.64 16.08
C ARG A 656 18.84 1.14 14.92
N ILE A 657 18.56 1.65 13.72
CA ILE A 657 19.27 1.38 12.48
C ILE A 657 19.92 2.67 12.02
N ILE A 658 21.25 2.74 12.13
CA ILE A 658 22.02 3.96 11.91
C ILE A 658 23.15 3.66 10.93
N ASP A 659 23.36 4.59 9.97
CA ASP A 659 24.40 4.54 8.96
C ASP A 659 24.41 3.23 8.14
N TRP A 660 23.22 2.71 7.82
CA TRP A 660 23.08 1.49 7.03
C TRP A 660 23.07 1.78 5.53
N ASN A 661 24.16 1.43 4.84
CA ASN A 661 24.20 1.44 3.37
C ASN A 661 23.56 0.17 2.80
N GLY A 662 22.31 0.25 2.35
CA GLY A 662 21.63 -0.87 1.69
C GLY A 662 21.65 -0.85 0.17
N ASP A 663 22.30 0.12 -0.45
CA ASP A 663 22.39 0.23 -1.91
C ASP A 663 23.41 -0.78 -2.47
N ALA A 664 22.93 -1.92 -2.96
CA ALA A 664 23.77 -2.95 -3.56
C ALA A 664 24.63 -2.42 -4.74
N ALA A 665 24.14 -1.42 -5.49
CA ALA A 665 24.90 -0.83 -6.58
C ALA A 665 26.09 0.02 -6.08
N ARG A 666 26.12 0.36 -4.79
CA ARG A 666 27.19 1.12 -4.13
C ARG A 666 27.87 0.30 -3.03
N GLY A 667 27.92 -1.02 -3.20
CA GLY A 667 28.57 -1.94 -2.26
C GLY A 667 27.84 -2.12 -0.92
N GLY A 668 26.59 -1.66 -0.82
CA GLY A 668 25.73 -1.85 0.34
C GLY A 668 24.99 -3.20 0.34
N LYS A 669 24.21 -3.44 1.39
CA LYS A 669 23.40 -4.65 1.55
C LYS A 669 22.01 -4.29 2.09
N PRO A 670 20.91 -4.56 1.37
CA PRO A 670 19.57 -4.29 1.89
C PRO A 670 19.34 -4.96 3.25
N LEU A 671 18.59 -4.29 4.13
CA LEU A 671 18.21 -4.84 5.43
C LEU A 671 16.71 -5.08 5.49
N TYR A 672 16.33 -6.28 5.88
CA TYR A 672 14.95 -6.66 6.19
C TYR A 672 14.83 -6.88 7.69
N VAL A 673 13.88 -6.25 8.35
CA VAL A 673 13.52 -6.49 9.75
C VAL A 673 12.09 -7.00 9.77
N TYR A 674 11.86 -8.15 10.41
CA TYR A 674 10.52 -8.71 10.56
C TYR A 674 10.21 -8.93 12.05
N THR A 675 9.08 -8.37 12.51
CA THR A 675 8.59 -8.53 13.88
C THR A 675 7.37 -9.45 13.91
N ASP A 676 7.48 -10.56 14.60
CA ASP A 676 6.36 -11.50 14.78
C ASP A 676 5.19 -10.82 15.49
N GLU A 677 3.95 -11.17 15.15
CA GLU A 677 2.75 -10.61 15.79
C GLU A 677 2.72 -10.78 17.32
N ASN A 678 3.42 -11.80 17.83
CA ASN A 678 3.57 -12.09 19.27
C ASN A 678 4.87 -11.53 19.86
N ALA A 679 5.57 -10.65 19.13
CA ALA A 679 6.72 -9.92 19.63
C ALA A 679 6.29 -8.57 20.23
N LEU A 680 6.60 -8.36 21.51
CA LEU A 680 6.42 -7.10 22.21
C LEU A 680 7.80 -6.48 22.48
N MET A 681 8.12 -5.40 21.77
CA MET A 681 9.38 -4.68 21.94
C MET A 681 9.14 -3.42 22.76
N VAL A 682 9.59 -3.43 24.01
CA VAL A 682 9.35 -2.38 24.99
C VAL A 682 10.58 -1.50 25.16
N ASN A 683 10.43 -0.20 25.00
CA ASN A 683 11.49 0.73 25.33
C ASN A 683 11.77 0.70 26.84
N ARG A 684 13.05 0.69 27.20
CA ARG A 684 13.51 0.85 28.56
C ARG A 684 13.18 2.25 29.08
N LEU A 685 13.27 2.43 30.40
CA LEU A 685 13.36 3.78 30.94
C LEU A 685 14.68 4.39 30.45
N LYS A 686 14.59 5.55 29.80
CA LYS A 686 15.75 6.22 29.21
C LYS A 686 16.91 6.31 30.20
N GLU A 687 18.13 6.06 29.71
CA GLU A 687 19.33 6.11 30.56
C GLU A 687 19.47 7.47 31.27
N CYS A 688 19.10 8.56 30.60
CA CYS A 688 18.88 9.88 31.19
C CYS A 688 17.85 10.64 30.35
N ARG A 689 17.32 11.77 30.85
CA ARG A 689 16.28 12.54 30.15
C ARG A 689 16.74 13.06 28.78
N GLU A 690 18.04 13.32 28.60
CA GLU A 690 18.64 13.83 27.36
C GLU A 690 18.94 12.76 26.29
N ALA A 691 18.83 11.46 26.62
CA ALA A 691 19.07 10.39 25.65
C ALA A 691 17.95 10.34 24.58
N ASN A 692 18.32 10.13 23.31
CA ASN A 692 17.38 9.99 22.19
C ASN A 692 17.06 8.50 21.94
N GLU A 693 15.89 8.06 22.40
CA GLU A 693 15.45 6.65 22.37
C GLU A 693 14.00 6.52 21.87
N PRO A 694 13.73 6.77 20.57
CA PRO A 694 12.42 6.50 19.98
C PRO A 694 12.17 4.98 19.89
N ALA A 695 10.93 4.57 19.66
CA ALA A 695 10.59 3.15 19.53
C ALA A 695 11.26 2.53 18.27
N ILE A 696 11.35 3.31 17.20
CA ILE A 696 12.12 2.98 15.99
C ILE A 696 12.87 4.23 15.51
N LEU A 697 14.18 4.11 15.28
CA LEU A 697 15.03 5.12 14.66
C LEU A 697 15.71 4.54 13.42
N ILE A 698 15.43 5.11 12.25
CA ILE A 698 16.18 4.85 11.02
C ILE A 698 16.88 6.14 10.63
N LYS A 699 18.21 6.18 10.76
CA LYS A 699 19.01 7.39 10.55
C LYS A 699 20.13 7.15 9.55
N ASN A 700 20.33 8.10 8.63
CA ASN A 700 21.38 8.07 7.59
C ASN A 700 21.48 6.73 6.85
N SER A 701 20.33 6.10 6.61
CA SER A 701 20.24 4.72 6.14
C SER A 701 19.53 4.63 4.80
N SER A 702 19.74 3.54 4.08
CA SER A 702 19.07 3.29 2.80
C SER A 702 18.70 1.83 2.59
N PHE A 703 17.63 1.59 1.82
CA PHE A 703 17.14 0.25 1.47
C PHE A 703 16.89 -0.64 2.70
N VAL A 704 16.15 -0.10 3.66
CA VAL A 704 15.69 -0.80 4.86
C VAL A 704 14.20 -1.08 4.71
N THR A 705 13.79 -2.33 4.95
CA THR A 705 12.38 -2.73 5.03
C THR A 705 12.08 -3.23 6.43
N VAL A 706 11.12 -2.61 7.12
CA VAL A 706 10.58 -3.10 8.39
C VAL A 706 9.21 -3.71 8.11
N SER A 707 8.95 -4.90 8.61
CA SER A 707 7.73 -5.67 8.33
C SER A 707 7.26 -6.44 9.56
N GLY A 708 6.02 -6.93 9.52
CA GLY A 708 5.45 -7.74 10.59
C GLY A 708 4.69 -6.93 11.63
N ARG A 709 3.90 -7.65 12.44
CA ARG A 709 2.83 -7.09 13.29
C ARG A 709 3.16 -7.09 14.78
N GLY A 710 4.43 -7.24 15.13
CA GLY A 710 4.90 -7.03 16.49
C GLY A 710 4.68 -5.60 16.95
N MET A 711 4.52 -5.41 18.25
CA MET A 711 4.23 -4.10 18.86
C MET A 711 5.51 -3.44 19.35
N HIS A 712 5.83 -2.28 18.77
CA HIS A 712 6.85 -1.39 19.31
C HIS A 712 6.22 -0.45 20.34
N ASP A 713 6.63 -0.56 21.60
CA ASP A 713 6.07 0.19 22.72
C ASP A 713 7.05 1.25 23.21
N GLY A 714 6.74 2.52 22.94
CA GLY A 714 7.60 3.67 23.24
C GLY A 714 7.65 4.06 24.71
N GLN A 715 6.75 3.53 25.55
CA GLN A 715 6.66 3.82 26.99
C GLN A 715 6.61 5.32 27.30
N GLY A 716 5.80 6.05 26.54
CA GLY A 716 5.63 7.49 26.61
C GLY A 716 5.40 8.02 28.03
N CYS A 717 6.20 9.00 28.43
CA CYS A 717 5.99 9.82 29.64
C CYS A 717 6.06 9.10 31.00
N LEU A 718 6.47 7.83 31.06
CA LEU A 718 6.73 7.13 32.35
C LEU A 718 7.72 7.86 33.26
N THR A 719 8.72 8.52 32.67
CA THR A 719 9.74 9.25 33.43
C THR A 719 9.35 10.69 33.76
N PHE A 720 8.44 11.32 32.99
CA PHE A 720 8.02 12.73 33.15
C PHE A 720 6.57 12.95 32.68
N ALA A 721 5.72 13.42 33.59
CA ALA A 721 4.26 13.44 33.47
C ALA A 721 3.65 14.79 32.99
N THR A 722 4.38 15.61 32.24
CA THR A 722 3.90 16.95 31.83
C THR A 722 3.74 17.09 30.32
N ASP A 723 2.75 17.89 29.90
CA ASP A 723 2.54 18.34 28.52
C ASP A 723 3.77 19.04 27.89
N ARG A 724 4.73 19.42 28.74
CA ARG A 724 6.06 19.91 28.40
C ARG A 724 7.07 18.78 28.34
N LYS A 725 7.03 17.94 27.29
CA LYS A 725 8.29 17.53 26.66
C LYS A 725 8.83 18.74 25.91
N ASP A 726 9.08 19.81 26.67
CA ASP A 726 9.61 21.01 26.10
C ASP A 726 11.03 20.66 25.65
N ALA A 727 11.34 21.06 24.43
CA ALA A 727 12.70 21.02 23.93
C ALA A 727 13.65 21.94 24.73
N ARG A 728 13.28 22.33 25.96
CA ARG A 728 14.09 23.01 26.95
C ARG A 728 15.17 22.08 27.50
N ASN A 729 14.78 20.89 28.00
CA ASN A 729 15.68 20.02 28.79
C ASN A 729 15.91 18.62 28.17
N THR A 730 15.22 18.28 27.08
CA THR A 730 15.34 16.98 26.41
C THR A 730 15.31 17.22 24.90
N PRO A 731 16.06 16.45 24.09
CA PRO A 731 15.90 16.48 22.63
C PRO A 731 14.52 15.92 22.25
N HIS A 732 14.13 16.12 21.00
CA HIS A 732 12.90 15.56 20.44
C HIS A 732 12.91 14.02 20.46
N GLN A 733 11.76 13.42 20.74
CA GLN A 733 11.57 11.98 20.97
C GLN A 733 10.32 11.47 20.22
N GLY A 734 10.44 11.17 18.93
CA GLY A 734 9.35 10.55 18.18
C GLY A 734 9.06 9.10 18.58
N GLY A 735 7.99 8.53 18.02
CA GLY A 735 7.69 7.10 18.08
C GLY A 735 8.51 6.36 17.03
N VAL A 736 8.24 6.65 15.76
CA VAL A 736 9.00 6.15 14.61
C VAL A 736 9.62 7.31 13.85
N VAL A 737 10.95 7.35 13.80
CA VAL A 737 11.72 8.47 13.25
C VAL A 737 12.55 8.01 12.06
N VAL A 738 12.30 8.60 10.88
CA VAL A 738 13.12 8.37 9.67
C VAL A 738 13.87 9.64 9.30
N MET A 739 15.19 9.62 9.43
CA MET A 739 16.03 10.81 9.38
C MET A 739 17.20 10.66 8.41
N GLY A 740 17.41 11.62 7.51
CA GLY A 740 18.50 11.62 6.54
C GLY A 740 18.56 10.34 5.67
N SER A 741 17.43 9.64 5.55
CA SER A 741 17.36 8.27 5.05
C SER A 741 16.55 8.18 3.76
N ARG A 742 16.79 7.14 2.95
CA ARG A 742 16.09 6.98 1.67
C ARG A 742 15.75 5.55 1.30
N ASN A 743 14.74 5.34 0.46
CA ASN A 743 14.29 4.00 0.05
C ASN A 743 13.94 3.13 1.26
N ILE A 744 13.08 3.64 2.15
CA ILE A 744 12.66 2.95 3.36
C ILE A 744 11.23 2.46 3.17
N THR A 745 10.96 1.21 3.55
CA THR A 745 9.61 0.63 3.47
C THR A 745 9.18 0.11 4.82
N PHE A 746 7.96 0.44 5.25
CA PHE A 746 7.29 -0.18 6.38
C PHE A 746 6.09 -0.98 5.87
N ASN A 747 5.94 -2.22 6.30
CA ASN A 747 4.75 -3.04 6.06
C ASN A 747 4.19 -3.55 7.38
N ASP A 748 2.89 -3.37 7.62
CA ASP A 748 2.18 -3.99 8.74
C ASP A 748 2.68 -3.58 10.15
N THR A 749 3.37 -2.45 10.29
CA THR A 749 4.07 -2.09 11.54
C THR A 749 3.17 -1.39 12.59
N TYR A 750 3.27 -1.83 13.84
CA TYR A 750 2.58 -1.25 14.99
C TYR A 750 3.53 -0.53 15.93
N MET A 751 3.16 0.69 16.31
CA MET A 751 3.78 1.39 17.43
C MET A 751 2.69 1.90 18.37
N ARG A 752 2.93 1.84 19.68
CA ARG A 752 2.08 2.42 20.72
C ARG A 752 2.88 3.23 21.71
N ASP A 753 2.16 4.07 22.45
CA ASP A 753 2.69 4.83 23.58
C ASP A 753 3.91 5.70 23.21
N SER A 754 3.80 6.42 22.09
CA SER A 754 4.85 7.30 21.58
C SER A 754 5.23 8.37 22.59
N GLN A 755 6.52 8.74 22.59
CA GLN A 755 6.99 9.84 23.40
C GLN A 755 6.49 11.21 22.89
N GLN A 756 6.50 11.44 21.58
CA GLN A 756 5.95 12.62 20.90
C GLN A 756 5.26 12.17 19.61
N TRP A 757 5.53 12.77 18.44
CA TRP A 757 4.89 12.40 17.17
C TRP A 757 4.95 10.89 16.92
N ASN A 758 3.84 10.31 16.44
CA ASN A 758 3.78 8.88 16.23
C ASN A 758 4.71 8.44 15.08
N TRP A 759 4.52 9.01 13.90
CA TRP A 759 5.31 8.71 12.70
C TRP A 759 5.89 9.99 12.14
N GLU A 760 7.21 10.04 12.00
CA GLU A 760 7.88 11.26 11.56
C GLU A 760 9.03 11.05 10.58
N THR A 761 9.24 12.09 9.76
CA THR A 761 10.40 12.20 8.89
C THR A 761 11.17 13.49 9.10
N HIS A 762 12.47 13.42 8.77
CA HIS A 762 13.39 14.55 8.79
C HIS A 762 14.42 14.36 7.66
N SER A 763 14.29 15.12 6.58
CA SER A 763 15.14 15.00 5.39
C SER A 763 15.14 13.58 4.78
N ALA A 764 13.96 12.95 4.75
CA ALA A 764 13.76 11.58 4.25
C ALA A 764 13.26 11.58 2.79
N LYS A 765 13.68 10.58 1.99
CA LYS A 765 13.38 10.52 0.56
C LYS A 765 12.92 9.13 0.13
N ASP A 766 11.89 9.03 -0.69
CA ASP A 766 11.39 7.77 -1.25
C ASP A 766 10.99 6.77 -0.13
N ILE A 767 9.96 7.14 0.62
CA ILE A 767 9.47 6.36 1.77
C ILE A 767 8.09 5.80 1.48
N VAL A 768 7.90 4.51 1.76
CA VAL A 768 6.61 3.83 1.59
C VAL A 768 6.15 3.25 2.92
N TYR A 769 5.01 3.72 3.41
CA TYR A 769 4.36 3.20 4.60
C TYR A 769 3.11 2.41 4.17
N ASN A 770 3.07 1.12 4.44
CA ASN A 770 1.93 0.25 4.14
C ASN A 770 1.36 -0.33 5.44
N ASN A 771 0.08 -0.10 5.70
CA ASN A 771 -0.66 -0.67 6.83
C ASN A 771 -0.01 -0.36 8.21
N ILE A 772 0.34 0.91 8.45
CA ILE A 772 1.05 1.36 9.67
C ILE A 772 0.10 1.91 10.75
N LYS A 773 0.49 1.77 12.03
CA LYS A 773 -0.32 2.19 13.18
C LYS A 773 0.49 3.00 14.17
N GLY A 774 -0.11 4.06 14.70
CA GLY A 774 0.38 4.82 15.84
C GLY A 774 -0.69 4.88 16.92
N LEU A 775 -0.56 4.09 17.97
CA LEU A 775 -1.60 3.85 18.97
C LEU A 775 -1.26 4.55 20.29
N THR A 776 -1.32 5.87 20.28
CA THR A 776 -0.98 6.71 21.44
C THR A 776 -2.19 7.57 21.83
N PRO A 777 -3.32 6.99 22.25
CA PRO A 777 -4.54 7.72 22.62
C PRO A 777 -4.41 8.40 24.00
N TYR A 778 -3.21 8.83 24.38
CA TYR A 778 -2.87 9.34 25.70
C TYR A 778 -2.65 10.85 25.69
N ASN A 779 -2.71 11.45 26.88
CA ASN A 779 -2.47 12.88 27.06
C ASN A 779 -0.98 13.21 27.20
N HIS A 780 -0.22 13.11 26.10
CA HIS A 780 1.22 13.41 26.05
C HIS A 780 1.53 14.81 25.50
N GLY A 781 2.79 15.24 25.44
CA GLY A 781 3.14 16.48 24.74
C GLY A 781 3.22 16.24 23.22
N TRP A 782 2.37 16.93 22.45
CA TRP A 782 2.42 17.01 20.98
C TRP A 782 2.46 15.65 20.27
N ILE A 783 1.42 14.83 20.37
CA ILE A 783 1.31 13.56 19.62
C ILE A 783 0.60 13.80 18.30
N ASP A 784 1.36 14.21 17.29
CA ASP A 784 0.91 14.19 15.90
C ASP A 784 0.73 12.75 15.43
N GLY A 785 -0.24 12.52 14.55
CA GLY A 785 -0.46 11.23 13.91
C GLY A 785 0.62 10.91 12.89
N LEU A 786 0.57 11.61 11.76
CA LEU A 786 1.59 11.55 10.71
C LEU A 786 2.26 12.91 10.59
N ASN A 787 3.57 13.01 10.81
CA ASN A 787 4.32 14.25 10.64
C ASN A 787 5.46 14.09 9.61
N PHE A 788 5.22 14.48 8.37
CA PHE A 788 6.19 14.28 7.29
C PHE A 788 6.96 15.55 6.96
N SER A 789 7.59 16.11 7.98
CA SER A 789 8.49 17.25 7.84
C SER A 789 9.73 16.87 7.01
N SER A 790 10.19 17.81 6.17
CA SER A 790 11.31 17.62 5.24
C SER A 790 11.31 16.29 4.46
N GLY A 791 10.14 15.80 4.06
CA GLY A 791 9.97 14.51 3.39
C GLY A 791 9.76 14.62 1.88
N ARG A 792 10.43 13.81 1.06
CA ARG A 792 10.19 13.77 -0.40
C ARG A 792 9.75 12.40 -0.87
N ASN A 793 8.75 12.35 -1.76
CA ASN A 793 8.21 11.12 -2.33
C ASN A 793 7.78 10.12 -1.24
N ILE A 794 6.91 10.58 -0.33
CA ILE A 794 6.38 9.73 0.73
C ILE A 794 4.99 9.28 0.34
N THR A 795 4.76 7.96 0.37
CA THR A 795 3.43 7.37 0.16
C THR A 795 3.01 6.59 1.39
N VAL A 796 1.84 6.92 1.94
CA VAL A 796 1.16 6.16 2.98
C VAL A 796 -0.05 5.46 2.35
N ASN A 797 -0.14 4.15 2.54
CA ASN A 797 -1.27 3.33 2.14
C ASN A 797 -1.80 2.60 3.37
N ASN A 798 -3.03 2.89 3.77
CA ASN A 798 -3.66 2.34 4.97
C ASN A 798 -2.91 2.75 6.24
N SER A 799 -3.43 3.71 7.00
CA SER A 799 -2.88 4.03 8.32
C SER A 799 -3.96 4.37 9.33
N LEU A 800 -3.70 4.04 10.59
CA LEU A 800 -4.50 4.48 11.74
C LEU A 800 -3.59 5.13 12.78
N THR A 801 -3.85 6.39 13.10
CA THR A 801 -3.07 7.10 14.13
C THR A 801 -3.98 7.72 15.17
N LEU A 802 -3.70 7.43 16.43
CA LEU A 802 -4.34 7.98 17.61
C LEU A 802 -3.31 8.86 18.32
N GLY A 803 -3.66 10.11 18.56
CA GLY A 803 -2.81 11.09 19.23
C GLY A 803 -3.64 12.16 19.91
N ASN A 804 -2.98 13.21 20.38
CA ASN A 804 -3.64 14.34 21.01
C ASN A 804 -3.38 15.69 20.33
N ASP A 805 -2.52 15.70 19.31
CA ASP A 805 -2.20 16.86 18.46
C ASP A 805 -2.54 16.54 16.99
N ASP A 806 -1.93 17.19 16.00
CA ASP A 806 -2.37 17.18 14.60
C ASP A 806 -2.48 15.75 14.02
N THR A 807 -3.62 15.37 13.43
CA THR A 807 -3.73 14.02 12.84
C THR A 807 -2.81 13.83 11.64
N PHE A 808 -2.61 14.92 10.88
CA PHE A 808 -1.54 15.04 9.90
C PHE A 808 -0.88 16.41 10.05
N ALA A 809 0.45 16.42 10.07
CA ALA A 809 1.29 17.59 10.11
C ALA A 809 2.45 17.51 9.09
N THR A 810 2.94 18.67 8.66
CA THR A 810 4.18 18.77 7.87
C THR A 810 4.72 20.21 7.88
N GLY A 811 6.04 20.34 7.81
CA GLY A 811 6.72 21.62 7.67
C GLY A 811 8.25 21.48 7.63
N HIS A 812 8.93 22.59 7.93
CA HIS A 812 10.37 22.66 8.23
C HIS A 812 10.57 22.89 9.74
N TYR A 813 9.65 22.39 10.57
CA TYR A 813 9.78 22.52 12.01
C TYR A 813 10.72 21.42 12.51
N ASN A 814 11.84 21.86 13.07
CA ASN A 814 12.80 20.99 13.71
C ASN A 814 12.65 21.12 15.24
N PRO A 815 11.87 20.25 15.90
CA PRO A 815 11.65 20.33 17.34
C PRO A 815 12.96 20.18 18.14
N SER A 816 13.95 19.48 17.58
CA SER A 816 15.25 19.30 18.23
C SER A 816 16.09 20.59 18.32
N ASP A 817 15.80 21.62 17.52
CA ASP A 817 16.55 22.90 17.58
C ASP A 817 16.27 23.71 18.84
N GLU A 818 15.13 23.47 19.49
CA GLU A 818 14.86 24.15 20.75
C GLU A 818 15.77 23.65 21.87
N PHE A 819 16.36 22.45 21.76
CA PHE A 819 17.26 21.89 22.77
C PHE A 819 18.73 22.19 22.42
N PRO A 820 19.54 22.81 23.30
CA PRO A 820 19.23 23.39 24.61
C PRO A 820 18.88 24.90 24.52
N ARG A 821 18.78 25.46 23.31
CA ARG A 821 18.60 26.90 23.04
C ARG A 821 17.47 27.55 23.86
N ARG A 822 16.37 26.84 24.08
CA ARG A 822 15.21 27.31 24.84
C ARG A 822 15.56 27.53 26.31
N THR A 823 16.41 26.70 26.90
CA THR A 823 16.95 26.92 28.26
C THR A 823 17.67 28.26 28.36
N TYR A 824 18.45 28.64 27.34
CA TYR A 824 19.09 29.96 27.28
C TYR A 824 18.09 31.10 27.07
N THR A 825 17.15 30.94 26.15
CA THR A 825 16.18 32.01 25.84
C THR A 825 15.27 32.33 27.03
N GLU A 826 14.96 31.33 27.84
CA GLU A 826 14.19 31.49 29.09
C GLU A 826 15.06 31.89 30.29
N ASN A 827 16.39 31.79 30.20
CA ASN A 827 17.33 32.17 31.24
C ASN A 827 18.55 32.92 30.67
N SER A 828 18.39 34.22 30.45
CA SER A 828 19.43 35.08 29.88
C SER A 828 20.61 35.37 30.83
N SER A 829 20.65 34.78 32.03
CA SER A 829 21.76 34.93 32.99
C SER A 829 22.90 33.92 32.77
N ILE A 830 22.74 32.99 31.82
CA ILE A 830 23.77 32.02 31.44
C ILE A 830 24.96 32.74 30.79
N ASP A 831 26.16 32.55 31.34
CA ASP A 831 27.40 33.14 30.85
C ASP A 831 27.95 32.35 29.65
N LEU A 832 27.95 32.98 28.48
CA LEU A 832 28.40 32.38 27.23
C LEU A 832 29.86 32.73 26.88
N ASP A 833 30.46 33.66 27.62
CA ASP A 833 31.87 34.05 27.46
C ASP A 833 32.75 33.23 28.40
N ASN A 834 32.22 32.84 29.56
CA ASN A 834 32.80 31.87 30.48
C ASN A 834 31.80 30.78 30.84
N THR A 835 31.70 29.76 29.99
CA THR A 835 30.76 28.64 30.15
C THR A 835 30.92 27.88 31.47
N ASP A 836 32.12 27.89 32.07
CA ASP A 836 32.43 27.24 33.34
C ASP A 836 31.87 27.96 34.57
N ALA A 837 31.58 29.26 34.47
CA ALA A 837 30.95 30.03 35.53
C ALA A 837 29.50 29.61 35.79
N ASN A 838 28.88 28.86 34.87
CA ASN A 838 27.51 28.41 35.01
C ASN A 838 27.36 27.23 35.99
N PRO A 839 26.19 27.08 36.64
CA PRO A 839 25.90 25.92 37.48
C PRO A 839 26.06 24.59 36.73
N ALA A 840 26.44 23.54 37.45
CA ALA A 840 26.68 22.20 36.87
C ALA A 840 25.50 21.71 36.02
N GLU A 841 24.26 21.86 36.50
CA GLU A 841 23.05 21.47 35.75
C GLU A 841 22.97 22.14 34.36
N ILE A 842 23.32 23.42 34.26
CA ILE A 842 23.33 24.15 32.99
C ILE A 842 24.44 23.60 32.10
N ARG A 843 25.66 23.49 32.62
CA ARG A 843 26.78 22.96 31.83
C ARG A 843 26.50 21.55 31.32
N HIS A 844 25.91 20.70 32.16
CA HIS A 844 25.51 19.34 31.84
C HIS A 844 24.45 19.28 30.75
N THR A 845 23.40 20.12 30.84
CA THR A 845 22.33 20.16 29.83
C THR A 845 22.87 20.56 28.45
N PHE A 846 23.75 21.56 28.41
CA PHE A 846 24.37 22.01 27.16
C PHE A 846 25.40 21.00 26.63
N ALA A 847 26.17 20.37 27.51
CA ALA A 847 27.07 19.29 27.13
C ALA A 847 26.30 18.08 26.57
N ALA A 848 25.18 17.72 27.18
CA ALA A 848 24.32 16.62 26.74
C ALA A 848 23.78 16.86 25.32
N ALA A 849 23.46 18.10 24.95
CA ALA A 849 23.06 18.43 23.58
C ALA A 849 24.17 18.12 22.57
N GLY A 850 25.42 18.46 22.88
CA GLY A 850 26.58 18.10 22.04
C GLY A 850 26.89 16.61 21.99
N ILE A 851 26.41 15.81 22.96
CA ILE A 851 26.69 14.37 23.05
C ILE A 851 25.57 13.52 22.43
N TYR A 852 24.32 13.79 22.77
CA TYR A 852 23.17 13.01 22.31
C TYR A 852 22.53 13.57 21.04
N ASN A 853 22.71 14.86 20.76
CA ASN A 853 21.95 15.57 19.74
C ASN A 853 22.81 16.57 18.95
N ALA A 854 24.08 16.23 18.70
CA ALA A 854 25.05 17.11 18.04
C ALA A 854 24.61 17.56 16.64
N ASP A 855 23.85 16.71 15.94
CA ASP A 855 23.39 16.98 14.58
C ASP A 855 21.96 17.52 14.50
N ARG A 856 21.35 17.89 15.64
CA ARG A 856 20.00 18.44 15.74
C ARG A 856 19.69 19.49 14.69
N LEU A 857 20.66 20.38 14.45
CA LEU A 857 20.54 21.49 13.50
C LEU A 857 20.31 21.09 12.06
N ARG A 858 20.59 19.82 11.73
CA ARG A 858 20.59 19.31 10.36
C ARG A 858 19.41 18.37 10.08
N TRP A 859 18.46 18.23 11.01
CA TRP A 859 17.37 17.27 10.86
C TRP A 859 16.42 17.66 9.72
N SER A 860 16.08 18.96 9.58
CA SER A 860 15.01 19.42 8.67
C SER A 860 15.47 20.46 7.65
N GLU A 861 16.54 20.16 6.90
CA GLU A 861 17.10 21.06 5.88
C GLU A 861 16.43 20.93 4.51
N ASP A 862 15.86 19.75 4.19
CA ASP A 862 15.24 19.50 2.90
C ASP A 862 13.78 20.01 2.81
N ASP A 863 13.38 20.50 1.64
CA ASP A 863 11.98 20.71 1.25
C ASP A 863 11.13 19.44 1.26
N SER A 864 9.85 19.59 1.64
CA SER A 864 8.86 18.51 1.48
C SER A 864 8.18 18.53 0.11
N GLU A 865 8.10 17.39 -0.55
CA GLU A 865 7.56 17.26 -1.92
C GLU A 865 6.88 15.92 -2.15
N ASN A 866 5.75 15.92 -2.86
CA ASN A 866 5.05 14.72 -3.31
C ASN A 866 4.72 13.75 -2.16
N ILE A 867 3.95 14.25 -1.20
CA ILE A 867 3.40 13.47 -0.09
C ILE A 867 2.01 12.95 -0.49
N ARG A 868 1.80 11.64 -0.36
CA ARG A 868 0.53 10.98 -0.70
C ARG A 868 0.04 10.17 0.49
N VAL A 869 -1.18 10.43 0.93
CA VAL A 869 -1.83 9.73 2.05
C VAL A 869 -3.13 9.12 1.55
N ASN A 870 -3.18 7.79 1.52
CA ASN A 870 -4.28 7.02 0.97
C ASN A 870 -4.92 6.12 2.03
N ASN A 871 -6.25 6.11 2.11
CA ASN A 871 -7.04 5.20 2.96
C ASN A 871 -6.64 5.26 4.43
N ALA A 872 -6.67 6.44 5.04
CA ALA A 872 -6.09 6.66 6.36
C ALA A 872 -7.12 7.25 7.33
N MET A 873 -6.98 6.90 8.61
CA MET A 873 -7.79 7.42 9.69
C MET A 873 -6.92 8.06 10.77
N GLY A 874 -7.24 9.29 11.14
CA GLY A 874 -6.64 9.99 12.27
C GLY A 874 -7.65 10.23 13.39
N TRP A 875 -7.19 10.14 14.63
CA TRP A 875 -7.91 10.63 15.80
C TRP A 875 -6.97 11.53 16.59
N THR A 876 -7.45 12.72 16.93
CA THR A 876 -6.74 13.68 17.79
C THR A 876 -7.58 13.99 19.01
N ARG A 877 -7.00 14.67 20.02
CA ARG A 877 -7.69 15.26 21.19
C ARG A 877 -7.80 16.80 21.12
N THR A 878 -6.89 17.54 20.48
CA THR A 878 -6.87 19.00 20.69
C THR A 878 -6.52 19.85 19.48
N ALA A 879 -6.00 19.28 18.39
CA ALA A 879 -5.41 20.07 17.31
C ALA A 879 -6.19 19.97 15.99
N HIS A 880 -5.51 19.76 14.86
CA HIS A 880 -6.08 19.84 13.52
C HIS A 880 -6.23 18.48 12.83
N CYS A 881 -7.12 18.42 11.83
CA CYS A 881 -7.19 17.25 10.97
C CYS A 881 -5.99 17.23 10.00
N ILE A 882 -5.74 18.35 9.30
CA ILE A 882 -4.59 18.52 8.42
C ILE A 882 -3.95 19.87 8.70
N ARG A 883 -2.64 19.86 8.97
CA ARG A 883 -1.85 21.09 9.12
C ARG A 883 -0.57 21.04 8.29
N ALA A 884 -0.33 22.11 7.53
CA ALA A 884 0.90 22.32 6.78
C ALA A 884 1.36 23.79 6.85
N GLY A 885 2.67 24.00 6.83
CA GLY A 885 3.27 25.34 6.66
C GLY A 885 3.36 26.22 7.92
N SER A 886 3.00 25.70 9.10
CA SER A 886 3.20 26.40 10.38
C SER A 886 4.64 26.24 10.88
N ASN A 887 5.19 27.25 11.57
CA ASN A 887 6.49 27.18 12.29
C ASN A 887 7.68 26.73 11.43
N LEU A 888 7.68 27.09 10.15
CA LEU A 888 8.85 26.93 9.32
C LEU A 888 10.00 27.74 9.97
N GLY A 889 11.19 27.15 10.17
CA GLY A 889 12.38 27.77 10.82
C GLY A 889 13.36 28.44 9.82
N TYR A 890 13.93 29.61 10.16
CA TYR A 890 14.72 30.47 9.24
C TYR A 890 16.00 29.73 8.81
N GLY A 891 15.91 28.82 7.84
CA GLY A 891 16.98 27.93 7.40
C GLY A 891 17.70 28.40 6.13
N TYR A 892 18.97 28.01 6.01
CA TYR A 892 20.03 28.50 5.12
C TYR A 892 19.70 28.50 3.61
N ARG A 893 20.10 29.57 2.91
CA ARG A 893 19.95 29.76 1.45
C ARG A 893 20.99 28.98 0.64
N SER A 894 20.57 28.30 -0.42
CA SER A 894 21.42 28.14 -1.62
C SER A 894 21.32 29.42 -2.47
N PRO A 895 22.42 29.95 -3.03
CA PRO A 895 22.38 31.11 -3.94
C PRO A 895 21.54 30.90 -5.22
N GLU A 896 21.20 29.64 -5.53
CA GLU A 896 20.42 29.25 -6.71
C GLU A 896 18.94 28.95 -6.41
N ASP A 897 18.52 28.93 -5.13
CA ASP A 897 17.12 28.69 -4.71
C ASP A 897 16.43 30.00 -4.30
N ASP A 898 15.25 30.26 -4.86
CA ASP A 898 14.38 31.40 -4.53
C ASP A 898 13.49 31.16 -3.28
N GLY A 899 13.61 29.99 -2.64
CA GLY A 899 13.04 29.68 -1.32
C GLY A 899 12.76 28.18 -1.11
N THR A 900 12.66 27.74 0.15
CA THR A 900 12.17 26.39 0.49
C THR A 900 10.74 26.20 -0.03
N SER A 901 10.36 25.05 -0.59
CA SER A 901 9.09 24.77 -1.26
C SER A 901 8.38 23.50 -0.75
N LEU A 902 7.17 23.66 -0.20
CA LEU A 902 6.28 22.56 0.19
C LEU A 902 5.38 22.21 -1.00
N LYS A 903 5.87 21.41 -1.95
CA LYS A 903 5.30 21.39 -3.32
C LYS A 903 3.94 20.70 -3.43
N SER A 904 3.83 19.39 -3.20
CA SER A 904 2.62 18.65 -3.56
C SER A 904 2.15 17.69 -2.47
N TYR A 905 0.86 17.78 -2.12
CA TYR A 905 0.20 17.00 -1.07
C TYR A 905 -1.11 16.42 -1.59
N HIS A 906 -1.27 15.12 -1.47
CA HIS A 906 -2.42 14.39 -1.98
C HIS A 906 -3.02 13.52 -0.87
N PHE A 907 -4.26 13.80 -0.51
CA PHE A 907 -5.05 13.02 0.43
C PHE A 907 -6.20 12.38 -0.33
N TYR A 908 -6.26 11.05 -0.30
CA TYR A 908 -7.33 10.28 -0.89
C TYR A 908 -7.94 9.37 0.17
N ASN A 909 -9.25 9.50 0.41
CA ASN A 909 -9.95 8.68 1.41
C ASN A 909 -9.28 8.79 2.80
N PHE A 910 -8.97 10.03 3.20
CA PHE A 910 -8.44 10.37 4.52
C PHE A 910 -9.57 10.84 5.42
N HIS A 911 -9.68 10.24 6.60
CA HIS A 911 -10.72 10.52 7.57
C HIS A 911 -10.11 10.96 8.88
N SER A 912 -10.61 12.03 9.48
CA SER A 912 -10.11 12.49 10.76
C SER A 912 -11.24 12.73 11.74
N VAL A 913 -10.98 12.36 12.98
CA VAL A 913 -11.87 12.53 14.12
C VAL A 913 -11.17 13.46 15.12
N ALA A 914 -11.60 14.71 15.09
CA ALA A 914 -11.23 15.75 16.03
C ALA A 914 -12.48 16.13 16.84
N GLY A 915 -12.31 16.44 18.10
CA GLY A 915 -13.41 16.66 19.04
C GLY A 915 -13.40 18.08 19.56
N SER A 916 -14.09 18.28 20.69
CA SER A 916 -14.64 19.57 21.11
C SER A 916 -13.64 20.72 21.19
N LYS A 917 -12.35 20.44 21.47
CA LYS A 917 -11.30 21.46 21.66
C LYS A 917 -10.41 21.69 20.44
N ALA A 918 -10.66 20.98 19.34
CA ALA A 918 -9.88 21.05 18.12
C ALA A 918 -9.83 22.47 17.51
N GLY A 919 -8.63 22.90 17.11
CA GLY A 919 -8.37 24.28 16.66
C GLY A 919 -8.68 24.60 15.19
N GLY A 920 -9.12 23.63 14.38
CA GLY A 920 -9.45 23.83 12.95
C GLY A 920 -9.24 22.57 12.09
N ASP A 921 -9.84 22.53 10.90
CA ASP A 921 -9.95 21.26 10.16
C ASP A 921 -8.81 21.07 9.16
N ILE A 922 -8.79 21.88 8.10
CA ILE A 922 -7.75 21.83 7.06
C ILE A 922 -7.01 23.15 7.04
N ARG A 923 -5.70 23.12 7.27
CA ARG A 923 -4.84 24.30 7.35
C ARG A 923 -3.60 24.16 6.49
N PHE A 924 -3.47 25.01 5.48
CA PHE A 924 -2.24 25.28 4.74
C PHE A 924 -1.97 26.78 4.86
N GLN A 925 -0.91 27.15 5.57
CA GLN A 925 -0.60 28.56 5.78
C GLN A 925 0.87 28.84 5.50
N ASN A 926 1.15 29.94 4.81
CA ASN A 926 2.46 30.57 4.81
C ASN A 926 2.40 31.65 5.88
N GLY A 927 3.18 31.54 6.96
CA GLY A 927 3.16 32.53 8.05
C GLY A 927 3.48 33.97 7.60
N ARG A 928 3.75 34.88 8.56
CA ARG A 928 4.11 36.30 8.25
C ARG A 928 5.49 36.49 7.58
N CYS A 929 6.09 35.44 7.04
CA CYS A 929 7.45 35.48 6.56
C CYS A 929 7.50 35.56 5.01
N PRO A 930 8.02 36.64 4.42
CA PRO A 930 7.92 36.94 2.99
C PRO A 930 8.79 36.08 2.04
N GLU A 931 9.46 35.05 2.55
CA GLU A 931 10.57 34.31 1.92
C GLU A 931 10.34 32.77 1.84
N TRP A 932 9.07 32.30 1.96
CA TRP A 932 8.72 30.93 2.39
C TRP A 932 7.63 30.26 1.50
N PRO A 933 7.37 28.94 1.61
CA PRO A 933 7.13 28.04 0.49
C PRO A 933 5.92 28.33 -0.38
N SER A 934 6.11 28.23 -1.69
CA SER A 934 5.01 28.10 -2.64
C SER A 934 4.50 26.66 -2.65
N PHE A 935 3.27 26.46 -2.16
CA PHE A 935 2.55 25.21 -2.39
C PHE A 935 2.20 25.08 -3.87
N LYS A 936 2.51 23.96 -4.52
CA LYS A 936 2.25 23.75 -5.96
C LYS A 936 0.93 23.04 -6.21
N ASP A 937 0.71 21.86 -5.62
CA ASP A 937 -0.47 21.05 -5.87
C ASP A 937 -1.00 20.43 -4.57
N ILE A 938 -2.18 20.88 -4.13
CA ILE A 938 -2.90 20.30 -3.00
C ILE A 938 -4.15 19.61 -3.54
N SER A 939 -4.29 18.31 -3.28
CA SER A 939 -5.46 17.54 -3.65
C SER A 939 -6.01 16.81 -2.44
N ILE A 940 -7.26 17.07 -2.09
CA ILE A 940 -7.98 16.39 -1.01
C ILE A 940 -9.25 15.84 -1.63
N GLN A 941 -9.39 14.51 -1.64
CA GLN A 941 -10.46 13.84 -2.37
C GLN A 941 -11.06 12.69 -1.57
N ASN A 942 -12.39 12.60 -1.55
CA ASN A 942 -13.15 11.55 -0.86
C ASN A 942 -12.87 11.48 0.66
N CYS A 943 -12.61 12.64 1.29
CA CYS A 943 -12.23 12.73 2.69
C CYS A 943 -13.41 13.14 3.58
N SER A 944 -13.38 12.75 4.86
CA SER A 944 -14.35 13.22 5.84
C SER A 944 -13.71 13.67 7.15
N PHE A 945 -14.19 14.77 7.69
CA PHE A 945 -13.69 15.39 8.92
C PHE A 945 -14.83 15.48 9.93
N TRP A 946 -14.68 14.81 11.07
CA TRP A 946 -15.51 15.04 12.24
C TRP A 946 -14.82 16.06 13.13
N THR A 947 -15.46 17.19 13.37
CA THR A 947 -14.83 18.36 14.00
C THR A 947 -15.88 19.41 14.35
N PRO A 948 -15.79 20.08 15.51
CA PRO A 948 -16.66 21.20 15.85
C PRO A 948 -16.17 22.56 15.35
N ALA A 949 -14.99 22.64 14.73
CA ALA A 949 -14.39 23.93 14.41
C ALA A 949 -15.18 24.68 13.33
N SER A 950 -15.40 25.99 13.54
CA SER A 950 -16.09 26.82 12.55
C SER A 950 -15.26 27.13 11.31
N ARG A 951 -13.94 27.20 11.48
CA ARG A 951 -12.98 27.41 10.40
C ARG A 951 -12.59 26.07 9.77
N TRP A 952 -13.39 25.66 8.81
CA TRP A 952 -13.24 24.38 8.09
C TRP A 952 -12.10 24.37 7.07
N LEU A 953 -11.71 25.54 6.56
CA LEU A 953 -10.57 25.69 5.67
C LEU A 953 -9.79 26.95 5.99
N LEU A 954 -8.48 26.81 6.15
CA LEU A 954 -7.53 27.91 6.20
C LEU A 954 -6.47 27.66 5.14
N MET A 955 -6.57 28.35 4.02
CA MET A 955 -5.59 28.37 2.94
C MET A 955 -5.17 29.81 2.68
N ALA A 956 -4.12 30.24 3.38
CA ALA A 956 -3.68 31.63 3.37
C ALA A 956 -2.20 31.77 3.04
N THR A 957 -1.90 32.64 2.07
CA THR A 957 -0.54 33.09 1.74
C THR A 957 -0.14 34.34 2.54
N ASP A 958 1.11 34.75 2.39
CA ASP A 958 1.64 35.96 3.03
C ASP A 958 0.90 37.25 2.60
N GLY A 959 0.88 38.23 3.50
CA GLY A 959 0.26 39.54 3.27
C GLY A 959 1.04 40.45 2.31
N GLY A 960 2.25 40.06 1.90
CA GLY A 960 3.15 40.82 1.02
C GLY A 960 2.99 40.53 -0.47
N ASN A 961 2.09 39.62 -0.86
CA ASN A 961 1.86 39.17 -2.24
C ASN A 961 3.07 38.53 -2.93
N LYS A 962 3.96 37.90 -2.17
CA LYS A 962 5.17 37.30 -2.76
C LYS A 962 4.98 35.84 -3.17
N HIS A 963 4.05 35.13 -2.53
CA HIS A 963 3.82 33.70 -2.76
C HIS A 963 2.36 33.41 -3.11
N SER A 964 2.15 32.43 -3.99
CA SER A 964 0.84 31.84 -4.28
C SER A 964 0.86 30.32 -4.04
N ILE A 965 -0.28 29.79 -3.63
CA ILE A 965 -0.59 28.37 -3.75
C ILE A 965 -1.00 28.12 -5.20
N GLY A 966 -0.42 27.12 -5.86
CA GLY A 966 -0.73 26.78 -7.25
C GLY A 966 -2.14 26.22 -7.41
N ASN A 967 -2.25 24.90 -7.57
CA ASN A 967 -3.53 24.22 -7.72
C ASN A 967 -4.02 23.65 -6.39
N VAL A 968 -5.27 23.96 -6.04
CA VAL A 968 -5.98 23.34 -4.92
C VAL A 968 -7.24 22.66 -5.45
N THR A 969 -7.37 21.38 -5.17
CA THR A 969 -8.55 20.57 -5.53
C THR A 969 -9.15 19.96 -4.28
N LEU A 970 -10.38 20.34 -3.95
CA LEU A 970 -11.21 19.74 -2.91
C LEU A 970 -12.38 19.04 -3.58
N ARG A 971 -12.42 17.70 -3.52
CA ARG A 971 -13.47 16.90 -4.16
C ARG A 971 -14.12 15.94 -3.19
N ASN A 972 -15.46 15.94 -3.14
CA ASN A 972 -16.24 15.04 -2.30
C ASN A 972 -15.77 15.07 -0.83
N ILE A 973 -15.77 16.27 -0.24
CA ILE A 973 -15.29 16.53 1.12
C ILE A 973 -16.47 16.67 2.06
N HIS A 974 -16.44 15.96 3.19
CA HIS A 974 -17.53 15.92 4.17
C HIS A 974 -17.08 16.43 5.54
N PHE A 975 -17.58 17.58 5.98
CA PHE A 975 -17.50 18.04 7.37
C PHE A 975 -18.76 17.58 8.09
N VAL A 976 -18.68 16.50 8.85
CA VAL A 976 -19.87 15.73 9.20
C VAL A 976 -20.66 16.33 10.37
N LYS A 977 -19.98 16.98 11.32
CA LYS A 977 -20.65 17.67 12.42
C LYS A 977 -21.19 19.02 11.95
N PRO A 978 -22.40 19.44 12.36
CA PRO A 978 -22.93 20.76 12.03
C PRO A 978 -21.99 21.88 12.51
N ILE A 979 -21.68 22.80 11.61
CA ILE A 979 -20.89 23.99 11.90
C ILE A 979 -21.85 25.18 11.96
N ALA A 980 -22.00 25.79 13.14
CA ALA A 980 -23.01 26.83 13.37
C ALA A 980 -22.80 28.10 12.53
N ASN A 981 -21.58 28.35 12.05
CA ASN A 981 -21.22 29.43 11.11
C ASN A 981 -19.93 29.04 10.36
N PRO A 982 -20.00 28.28 9.26
CA PRO A 982 -18.79 27.86 8.55
C PRO A 982 -18.08 29.08 7.96
N ALA A 983 -16.77 29.20 8.19
CA ALA A 983 -16.00 30.37 7.83
C ALA A 983 -14.61 29.97 7.29
N PRO A 984 -14.42 29.81 5.97
CA PRO A 984 -13.14 29.53 5.38
C PRO A 984 -12.33 30.83 5.23
N GLU A 985 -11.02 30.69 5.23
CA GLU A 985 -10.08 31.75 4.90
C GLU A 985 -9.27 31.30 3.69
N ILE A 986 -9.48 31.95 2.55
CA ILE A 986 -8.94 31.56 1.25
C ILE A 986 -8.28 32.79 0.62
N THR A 987 -6.97 32.75 0.43
CA THR A 987 -6.24 33.84 -0.22
C THR A 987 -4.97 33.35 -0.92
N GLY A 988 -4.65 33.96 -2.06
CA GLY A 988 -3.40 33.73 -2.79
C GLY A 988 -3.33 32.38 -3.47
N ILE A 989 -4.37 31.98 -4.20
CA ILE A 989 -4.45 30.68 -4.89
C ILE A 989 -4.61 30.88 -6.40
N SER A 990 -3.73 30.29 -7.21
CA SER A 990 -3.79 30.43 -8.67
C SER A 990 -4.91 29.61 -9.32
N SER A 991 -5.27 28.46 -8.75
CA SER A 991 -6.42 27.68 -9.21
C SER A 991 -7.07 26.93 -8.07
N LEU A 992 -8.31 27.29 -7.72
CA LEU A 992 -9.11 26.63 -6.70
C LEU A 992 -10.28 25.88 -7.34
N THR A 993 -10.36 24.58 -7.06
CA THR A 993 -11.50 23.72 -7.45
C THR A 993 -12.17 23.18 -6.20
N ILE A 994 -13.48 23.43 -6.04
CA ILE A 994 -14.30 22.86 -4.96
C ILE A 994 -15.53 22.19 -5.55
N GLU A 995 -15.60 20.86 -5.45
CA GLU A 995 -16.71 20.07 -6.01
C GLU A 995 -17.22 19.08 -4.96
N GLY A 996 -18.54 19.03 -4.74
CA GLY A 996 -19.14 18.07 -3.81
C GLY A 996 -18.76 18.32 -2.35
N LEU A 997 -18.72 19.59 -1.92
CA LEU A 997 -18.56 19.95 -0.51
C LEU A 997 -19.84 19.64 0.28
N HIS A 998 -19.70 19.01 1.43
CA HIS A 998 -20.79 18.73 2.37
C HIS A 998 -20.42 19.25 3.76
N ILE A 999 -21.32 20.01 4.39
CA ILE A 999 -21.16 20.51 5.76
C ILE A 999 -22.43 20.17 6.55
N GLY A 1000 -22.28 19.55 7.72
CA GLY A 1000 -23.40 19.12 8.55
C GLY A 1000 -24.35 18.14 7.85
N GLY A 1001 -23.81 17.30 6.96
CA GLY A 1001 -24.60 16.34 6.16
C GLY A 1001 -25.35 16.94 4.96
N LYS A 1002 -25.24 18.25 4.71
CA LYS A 1002 -25.87 18.92 3.57
C LYS A 1002 -24.84 19.19 2.47
N LYS A 1003 -25.17 18.85 1.22
CA LYS A 1003 -24.40 19.28 0.05
C LYS A 1003 -24.52 20.81 -0.12
N ILE A 1004 -23.37 21.47 -0.18
CA ILE A 1004 -23.26 22.91 -0.37
C ILE A 1004 -23.42 23.24 -1.85
N THR A 1005 -24.26 24.23 -2.14
CA THR A 1005 -24.54 24.64 -3.53
C THR A 1005 -24.35 26.14 -3.76
N SER A 1006 -24.20 26.92 -2.69
CA SER A 1006 -23.93 28.36 -2.77
C SER A 1006 -22.88 28.79 -1.76
N ARG A 1007 -22.12 29.84 -2.11
CA ARG A 1007 -21.03 30.36 -1.25
C ARG A 1007 -21.48 30.78 0.15
N GLY A 1008 -22.69 31.33 0.27
CA GLY A 1008 -23.25 31.76 1.56
C GLY A 1008 -23.45 30.62 2.56
N GLU A 1009 -23.73 29.40 2.08
CA GLU A 1009 -23.94 28.23 2.96
C GLU A 1009 -22.65 27.71 3.60
N CYS A 1010 -21.50 28.01 3.00
CA CYS A 1010 -20.19 27.59 3.49
C CYS A 1010 -19.28 28.75 3.93
N GLY A 1011 -19.78 29.98 3.92
CA GLY A 1011 -19.05 31.18 4.33
C GLY A 1011 -18.00 31.69 3.35
N ILE A 1012 -17.96 31.17 2.11
CA ILE A 1012 -17.06 31.69 1.08
C ILE A 1012 -17.54 33.10 0.69
N PRO A 1013 -16.66 34.12 0.66
CA PRO A 1013 -17.06 35.47 0.25
C PRO A 1013 -17.41 35.54 -1.24
N ALA A 1014 -18.19 36.55 -1.63
CA ALA A 1014 -18.52 36.82 -3.04
C ALA A 1014 -17.25 37.10 -3.87
N GLU A 1015 -16.25 37.74 -3.25
CA GLU A 1015 -14.93 37.95 -3.81
C GLU A 1015 -13.89 37.27 -2.92
N MET A 1016 -13.14 36.32 -3.48
CA MET A 1016 -12.00 35.70 -2.80
C MET A 1016 -10.73 36.49 -3.14
N ASN A 1017 -10.04 36.95 -2.12
CA ASN A 1017 -8.84 37.75 -2.30
C ASN A 1017 -7.75 36.92 -3.01
N ARG A 1018 -7.21 37.41 -4.13
CA ARG A 1018 -6.11 36.77 -4.87
C ARG A 1018 -6.37 35.30 -5.21
N VAL A 1019 -7.58 34.97 -5.65
CA VAL A 1019 -7.88 33.69 -6.28
C VAL A 1019 -8.03 33.90 -7.78
N ASP A 1020 -7.05 33.47 -8.58
CA ASP A 1020 -7.00 33.81 -10.01
C ASP A 1020 -8.08 33.06 -10.80
N ARG A 1021 -8.32 31.79 -10.44
CA ARG A 1021 -9.34 30.93 -11.05
C ARG A 1021 -10.07 30.15 -9.98
N PHE A 1022 -11.39 30.23 -10.00
CA PHE A 1022 -12.28 29.39 -9.19
C PHE A 1022 -13.17 28.55 -10.11
N SER A 1023 -13.25 27.25 -9.84
CA SER A 1023 -14.15 26.32 -10.52
C SER A 1023 -14.80 25.37 -9.52
N GLY A 1024 -16.00 24.87 -9.82
CA GLY A 1024 -16.73 24.01 -8.89
C GLY A 1024 -18.23 23.98 -9.11
N ASP A 1025 -18.93 23.26 -8.23
CA ASP A 1025 -20.40 23.16 -8.22
C ASP A 1025 -21.09 24.13 -7.23
N ILE A 1026 -20.30 24.97 -6.55
CA ILE A 1026 -20.77 26.04 -5.65
C ILE A 1026 -20.97 27.35 -6.44
N LYS A 1027 -22.19 27.86 -6.43
CA LYS A 1027 -22.58 29.11 -7.12
C LYS A 1027 -22.26 30.35 -6.30
#